data_AF-A0A7Y3NC94-F1
#
_entry.id   AF-A0A7Y3NC94-F1
#
_cell.length_a   1.000
_cell.length_b   1.000
_cell.length_c   1.000
_cell.angle_alpha   90.00
_cell.angle_beta   90.00
_cell.angle_gamma   90.00
#
_symmetry.space_group_name_H-M   'P 1'
#
loop_
_entity.id
_entity.type
_entity.pdbx_description
1 polymer ?
#
loop_
_entity_poly.entity_id
_entity_poly.type
_entity_poly.pdbx_seq_one_letter_code
_entity_poly.pdbx_strand_id
1 'polypeptide(L)'
;MRATACSVSLVNGGAHARAAAFALLLLLGAGVGSASGADSKVHLGLGAYDTAPRSGFFSHEPLPPQALYRTGPALHRAAPTNQWYSSVMFTSKPYPIYAQPMSYRASSAGFEVGLPDRHVESPDPGRRQVVYRHVAAILVSPAGFKPGPARLSDFSDWLAKITWTGGAGQTMSATVLHGNPFSYYDCSSGDVDFKIMGSPTVIADPRDHTHDPRMAAFSVAGHSYAVFAPTGSTWDWSQPDELVLHLPADKRYFSVAGLPDDRQRTLKAFLAVAYAFPTKTRAVFHYDERTSQVRTTFRVDTVAKEGTDTLGFMGLYPHQWDSVTPRPKVLYTYDSVRGPIRVIKANSFVLEHTYHAFVPYWPRLEVAAHRREVNDLLVGDVAKSGKLFEHGFGTYWIGKGLGAAAQLMMVAKAEGKTSEQKKLLKLIEGRIESWFNDRHATHFRQDSTIGTFVGLPQEFGSVSHMNDHHFHYGYWLMASAYVAMNDPAWAAPSAWGGMVNKLVADIATEQHGRADFPYLRNFDAYEGHSWASGDAAMYAGNNQESSSEAVNAWAGLILWGEATHNTKLRNLGIYLYTSEIASIHTYWFDLKHQVLGADFGHSFASMVFGDKYAYNTWWTEEPREILGINMMPITPASIYLGADPAYDRALMAQLPKDEAAYAKHGVSDGTPADIWQDVLASFLALSDPQAGFKSWHKDGTVEAGETRTHTLFWLYSLEEMGPPDLSVTADTPLYSVFKNAAGVRTYLAYNGKSTPIRVTFSTGKVMVVPANSLARSK
;
A
#
# COMPACT_ATOMS: atom_id res chain seq x y z
N MET A 1 18.31 7.68 22.23
CA MET A 1 17.83 7.22 23.56
C MET A 1 17.40 5.76 23.46
N ARG A 2 17.55 4.99 24.54
CA ARG A 2 17.61 3.51 24.55
C ARG A 2 16.29 2.83 24.15
N ALA A 3 16.37 1.95 23.15
CA ALA A 3 15.38 0.92 22.88
C ALA A 3 15.43 -0.16 23.97
N THR A 4 14.33 -0.36 24.68
CA THR A 4 14.19 -1.40 25.70
C THR A 4 13.80 -2.71 25.02
N ALA A 5 14.81 -3.55 24.77
CA ALA A 5 14.62 -4.97 24.48
C ALA A 5 14.18 -5.67 25.77
N CYS A 6 12.99 -6.28 25.77
CA CYS A 6 12.51 -7.09 26.88
C CYS A 6 13.07 -8.51 26.74
N SER A 7 14.12 -8.82 27.49
CA SER A 7 14.68 -10.17 27.63
C SER A 7 13.91 -10.96 28.70
N VAL A 8 13.40 -12.13 28.32
CA VAL A 8 12.76 -13.09 29.24
C VAL A 8 13.84 -14.03 29.78
N SER A 9 14.14 -13.92 31.07
CA SER A 9 15.03 -14.84 31.80
C SER A 9 14.32 -16.15 32.12
N LEU A 10 14.83 -17.26 31.60
CA LEU A 10 14.49 -18.62 32.03
C LEU A 10 15.40 -19.02 33.20
N VAL A 11 14.80 -19.19 34.38
CA VAL A 11 15.41 -19.86 35.53
C VAL A 11 15.09 -21.34 35.41
N ASN A 12 16.10 -22.22 35.44
CA ASN A 12 15.91 -23.61 35.85
C ASN A 12 17.19 -24.14 36.51
N GLY A 13 17.04 -24.61 37.75
CA GLY A 13 18.08 -25.29 38.51
C GLY A 13 17.98 -26.82 38.42
N GLY A 14 19.14 -27.47 38.53
CA GLY A 14 19.33 -28.61 39.44
C GLY A 14 18.80 -30.00 39.08
N ALA A 15 19.58 -30.73 38.27
CA ALA A 15 20.27 -31.99 38.60
C ALA A 15 19.56 -33.34 38.93
N HIS A 16 19.96 -34.36 38.11
CA HIS A 16 20.21 -35.80 38.39
C HIS A 16 19.02 -36.74 38.70
N ALA A 17 18.92 -38.01 38.28
CA ALA A 17 19.66 -38.92 37.39
C ALA A 17 18.82 -40.22 37.24
N ARG A 18 18.96 -40.96 36.12
CA ARG A 18 19.23 -42.42 36.07
C ARG A 18 19.01 -43.01 34.66
N ALA A 19 19.94 -43.88 34.29
CA ALA A 19 20.04 -44.63 33.05
C ALA A 19 19.29 -45.97 33.09
N ALA A 20 18.88 -46.50 31.93
CA ALA A 20 19.11 -47.88 31.50
C ALA A 20 18.59 -48.12 30.08
N ALA A 21 19.31 -48.97 29.36
CA ALA A 21 19.29 -49.23 27.92
C ALA A 21 18.13 -50.12 27.43
N PHE A 22 17.84 -50.07 26.13
CA PHE A 22 17.63 -51.26 25.31
C PHE A 22 17.91 -50.96 23.82
N ALA A 23 18.78 -51.78 23.22
CA ALA A 23 19.04 -51.83 21.79
C ALA A 23 18.43 -53.14 21.24
N LEU A 24 17.77 -53.08 20.08
CA LEU A 24 17.86 -54.14 19.07
C LEU A 24 17.42 -53.63 17.69
N LEU A 25 18.30 -53.83 16.71
CA LEU A 25 18.10 -53.63 15.27
C LEU A 25 17.06 -54.61 14.71
N LEU A 26 16.38 -54.20 13.64
CA LEU A 26 16.25 -55.03 12.43
C LEU A 26 15.96 -54.17 11.19
N LEU A 27 16.82 -54.36 10.18
CA LEU A 27 16.84 -53.72 8.88
C LEU A 27 15.62 -54.10 8.03
N LEU A 28 15.11 -53.14 7.26
CA LEU A 28 14.69 -53.34 5.88
C LEU A 28 15.00 -52.06 5.10
N GLY A 29 16.11 -52.11 4.35
CA GLY A 29 16.48 -51.08 3.40
C GLY A 29 15.66 -51.20 2.12
N ALA A 30 15.10 -50.09 1.68
CA ALA A 30 14.71 -49.85 0.29
C ALA A 30 15.08 -48.40 -0.04
N GLY A 31 16.21 -48.24 -0.72
CA GLY A 31 16.58 -47.10 -1.56
C GLY A 31 16.24 -45.70 -1.04
N VAL A 32 16.98 -45.22 -0.03
CA VAL A 32 17.18 -43.78 0.09
C VAL A 32 18.18 -43.41 -1.00
N GLY A 33 17.65 -43.03 -2.17
CA GLY A 33 18.43 -42.25 -3.12
C GLY A 33 18.92 -41.02 -2.36
N SER A 34 20.21 -40.95 -2.11
CA SER A 34 20.89 -39.73 -1.71
C SER A 34 20.54 -38.69 -2.77
N ALA A 35 19.60 -37.78 -2.45
CA ALA A 35 19.35 -36.62 -3.27
C ALA A 35 20.61 -35.75 -3.18
N SER A 36 21.56 -36.02 -4.08
CA SER A 36 22.61 -35.09 -4.47
C SER A 36 21.95 -33.72 -4.70
N GLY A 37 22.51 -32.68 -4.06
CA GLY A 37 21.94 -31.34 -3.97
C GLY A 37 21.18 -30.91 -5.23
N ALA A 38 19.87 -30.75 -5.09
CA ALA A 38 19.07 -30.14 -6.14
C ALA A 38 19.64 -28.74 -6.40
N ASP A 39 19.93 -28.46 -7.66
CA ASP A 39 20.50 -27.19 -8.11
C ASP A 39 19.59 -26.05 -7.63
N SER A 40 20.05 -25.29 -6.63
CA SER A 40 19.28 -24.25 -5.96
C SER A 40 19.19 -22.95 -6.77
N LYS A 41 19.54 -23.00 -8.05
CA LYS A 41 19.71 -21.87 -8.96
C LYS A 41 18.84 -22.06 -10.19
N VAL A 42 18.17 -20.99 -10.59
CA VAL A 42 17.34 -20.95 -11.80
C VAL A 42 17.82 -19.83 -12.70
N HIS A 43 18.18 -20.18 -13.93
CA HIS A 43 18.53 -19.21 -14.95
C HIS A 43 17.28 -18.62 -15.61
N LEU A 44 17.30 -17.32 -15.85
CA LEU A 44 16.21 -16.59 -16.51
C LEU A 44 16.81 -15.51 -17.42
N GLY A 45 16.85 -15.80 -18.72
CA GLY A 45 17.60 -14.99 -19.68
C GLY A 45 19.10 -15.04 -19.38
N LEU A 46 19.73 -13.86 -19.29
CA LEU A 46 21.14 -13.72 -18.85
C LEU A 46 21.30 -13.71 -17.32
N GLY A 47 20.18 -13.60 -16.59
CA GLY A 47 20.18 -13.58 -15.14
C GLY A 47 20.01 -14.96 -14.51
N ALA A 48 20.08 -14.97 -13.18
CA ALA A 48 19.80 -16.12 -12.35
C ALA A 48 19.31 -15.68 -10.98
N TYR A 49 18.52 -16.52 -10.35
CA TYR A 49 18.08 -16.36 -8.97
C TYR A 49 18.13 -17.68 -8.22
N ASP A 50 18.12 -17.60 -6.90
CA ASP A 50 18.16 -18.79 -6.07
C ASP A 50 16.76 -19.24 -5.64
N THR A 51 16.61 -20.53 -5.37
CA THR A 51 15.39 -21.13 -4.78
C THR A 51 15.65 -21.68 -3.37
N ALA A 52 16.90 -21.64 -2.91
CA ALA A 52 17.30 -21.99 -1.54
C ALA A 52 18.37 -21.01 -1.02
N PRO A 53 18.57 -20.90 0.30
CA PRO A 53 19.63 -20.05 0.86
C PRO A 53 21.03 -20.47 0.39
N ARG A 54 21.91 -19.49 0.11
CA ARG A 54 23.33 -19.75 -0.14
C ARG A 54 24.08 -20.02 1.16
N SER A 55 25.06 -20.92 1.12
CA SER A 55 26.17 -20.90 2.07
C SER A 55 27.09 -19.71 1.77
N GLY A 56 27.59 -18.98 2.78
CA GLY A 56 28.55 -17.89 2.59
C GLY A 56 28.19 -16.62 3.38
N PHE A 57 28.66 -15.47 2.91
CA PHE A 57 28.61 -14.20 3.66
C PHE A 57 27.20 -13.80 4.15
N PHE A 58 26.16 -14.13 3.37
CA PHE A 58 24.76 -13.85 3.70
C PHE A 58 23.96 -15.09 4.12
N SER A 59 24.63 -16.17 4.56
CA SER A 59 23.92 -17.38 5.02
C SER A 59 23.10 -17.19 6.30
N HIS A 60 23.29 -16.06 6.98
CA HIS A 60 22.55 -15.67 8.18
C HIS A 60 21.41 -14.68 7.91
N GLU A 61 21.21 -14.26 6.65
CA GLU A 61 20.06 -13.45 6.29
C GLU A 61 18.77 -14.20 6.62
N PRO A 62 17.74 -13.52 7.14
CA PRO A 62 16.53 -14.19 7.53
C PRO A 62 15.79 -14.78 6.32
N LEU A 63 14.89 -15.70 6.65
CA LEU A 63 13.89 -16.19 5.72
C LEU A 63 12.64 -15.31 5.82
N PRO A 64 11.84 -15.27 4.75
CA PRO A 64 10.49 -14.72 4.83
C PRO A 64 9.68 -15.35 5.98
N PRO A 65 8.78 -14.57 6.61
CA PRO A 65 7.95 -15.05 7.69
C PRO A 65 7.06 -16.19 7.19
N GLN A 66 6.84 -17.18 8.05
CA GLN A 66 6.06 -18.35 7.68
C GLN A 66 4.56 -18.05 7.85
N ALA A 67 3.81 -18.03 6.74
CA ALA A 67 2.35 -17.86 6.74
C ALA A 67 1.60 -19.14 7.16
N LEU A 68 1.88 -19.61 8.39
CA LEU A 68 1.43 -20.92 8.92
C LEU A 68 -0.07 -20.96 9.26
N TYR A 69 -0.73 -19.80 9.39
CA TYR A 69 -2.14 -19.69 9.78
C TYR A 69 -3.05 -19.48 8.56
N ARG A 70 -2.82 -20.27 7.52
CA ARG A 70 -3.70 -20.41 6.35
C ARG A 70 -4.41 -21.77 6.38
N THR A 71 -5.56 -21.86 5.72
CA THR A 71 -6.32 -23.08 5.51
C THR A 71 -7.15 -22.97 4.22
N GLY A 72 -7.87 -24.02 3.84
CA GLY A 72 -8.80 -23.98 2.71
C GLY A 72 -8.15 -23.49 1.40
N PRO A 73 -8.91 -22.78 0.55
CA PRO A 73 -8.38 -22.19 -0.69
C PRO A 73 -7.13 -21.31 -0.52
N ALA A 74 -6.99 -20.59 0.59
CA ALA A 74 -5.84 -19.70 0.84
C ALA A 74 -4.50 -20.45 0.99
N LEU A 75 -4.52 -21.73 1.36
CA LEU A 75 -3.31 -22.54 1.50
C LEU A 75 -2.64 -22.86 0.15
N HIS A 76 -3.40 -22.82 -0.95
CA HIS A 76 -2.95 -23.20 -2.29
C HIS A 76 -2.59 -21.99 -3.18
N ARG A 77 -2.61 -20.79 -2.61
CA ARG A 77 -2.25 -19.53 -3.28
C ARG A 77 -1.03 -18.92 -2.59
N ALA A 78 -0.32 -18.04 -3.28
CA ALA A 78 0.68 -17.20 -2.63
C ALA A 78 0.03 -16.44 -1.47
N ALA A 79 0.77 -16.24 -0.37
CA ALA A 79 0.23 -15.53 0.78
C ALA A 79 0.03 -14.05 0.42
N PRO A 80 -1.19 -13.49 0.60
CA PRO A 80 -1.45 -12.07 0.36
C PRO A 80 -0.87 -11.23 1.50
N THR A 81 0.45 -11.01 1.48
CA THR A 81 1.15 -10.10 2.41
C THR A 81 0.82 -8.65 2.09
N ASN A 82 1.14 -7.72 3.00
CA ASN A 82 0.93 -6.29 2.79
C ASN A 82 -0.55 -5.93 2.61
N GLN A 83 -1.40 -6.61 3.36
CA GLN A 83 -2.84 -6.40 3.43
C GLN A 83 -3.27 -6.02 4.84
N TRP A 84 -4.42 -5.37 4.97
CA TRP A 84 -5.03 -4.97 6.26
C TRP A 84 -5.33 -6.14 7.20
N TYR A 85 -5.44 -7.37 6.68
CA TYR A 85 -5.69 -8.60 7.44
C TYR A 85 -4.48 -9.53 7.59
N SER A 86 -3.28 -9.11 7.16
CA SER A 86 -2.10 -9.99 7.05
C SER A 86 -1.75 -10.71 8.35
N SER A 87 -1.93 -10.05 9.49
CA SER A 87 -1.55 -10.59 10.81
C SER A 87 -2.22 -11.92 11.14
N VAL A 88 -3.40 -12.18 10.56
CA VAL A 88 -4.15 -13.44 10.70
C VAL A 88 -3.35 -14.65 10.18
N MET A 89 -2.43 -14.46 9.23
CA MET A 89 -1.64 -15.53 8.64
C MET A 89 -0.34 -15.87 9.38
N PHE A 90 0.15 -14.96 10.22
CA PHE A 90 1.52 -15.02 10.75
C PHE A 90 1.63 -15.30 12.25
N THR A 91 0.52 -15.19 13.01
CA THR A 91 0.53 -15.41 14.46
C THR A 91 -0.75 -16.08 14.96
N SER A 92 -0.64 -16.89 16.02
CA SER A 92 -1.80 -17.48 16.72
C SER A 92 -2.58 -16.46 17.54
N LYS A 93 -2.03 -15.26 17.72
CA LYS A 93 -2.67 -14.11 18.36
C LYS A 93 -2.66 -12.92 17.39
N PRO A 94 -3.52 -12.92 16.36
CA PRO A 94 -3.60 -11.84 15.40
C PRO A 94 -3.81 -10.47 16.07
N TYR A 95 -3.26 -9.46 15.41
CA TYR A 95 -3.53 -8.07 15.76
C TYR A 95 -4.91 -7.65 15.23
N PRO A 96 -5.47 -6.53 15.73
CA PRO A 96 -6.68 -5.97 15.17
C PRO A 96 -6.56 -5.71 13.67
N ILE A 97 -7.67 -5.94 12.96
CA ILE A 97 -7.82 -5.68 11.54
C ILE A 97 -8.90 -4.60 11.37
N TYR A 98 -8.60 -3.59 10.56
CA TYR A 98 -9.45 -2.41 10.40
C TYR A 98 -10.06 -2.43 9.02
N ALA A 99 -11.31 -2.88 8.93
CA ALA A 99 -12.04 -2.93 7.67
C ALA A 99 -12.78 -1.61 7.38
N GLN A 100 -13.04 -0.80 8.40
CA GLN A 100 -13.86 0.41 8.43
C GLN A 100 -15.26 0.29 7.74
N PRO A 101 -16.34 0.74 8.41
CA PRO A 101 -16.35 1.42 9.70
C PRO A 101 -16.05 0.48 10.87
N MET A 102 -16.12 -0.84 10.67
CA MET A 102 -15.87 -1.83 11.70
C MET A 102 -14.37 -2.11 11.87
N SER A 103 -14.00 -2.45 13.10
CA SER A 103 -12.74 -3.08 13.44
C SER A 103 -13.00 -4.46 14.05
N TYR A 104 -12.05 -5.36 13.86
CA TYR A 104 -12.18 -6.73 14.33
C TYR A 104 -10.87 -7.24 14.92
N ARG A 105 -10.95 -8.28 15.75
CA ARG A 105 -9.77 -9.02 16.16
C ARG A 105 -10.08 -10.50 16.35
N ALA A 106 -9.29 -11.34 15.69
CA ALA A 106 -9.38 -12.77 15.87
C ALA A 106 -8.60 -13.21 17.12
N SER A 107 -9.20 -14.09 17.93
CA SER A 107 -8.57 -14.68 19.11
C SER A 107 -8.87 -16.17 19.21
N SER A 108 -8.27 -16.84 20.19
CA SER A 108 -8.62 -18.24 20.53
C SER A 108 -9.94 -18.36 21.29
N ALA A 109 -10.60 -17.25 21.62
CA ALA A 109 -11.94 -17.26 22.20
C ALA A 109 -13.01 -17.13 21.12
N GLY A 110 -12.72 -16.40 20.04
CA GLY A 110 -13.66 -16.16 18.97
C GLY A 110 -13.26 -14.95 18.12
N PHE A 111 -14.24 -14.16 17.71
CA PHE A 111 -14.04 -12.97 16.90
C PHE A 111 -14.59 -11.72 17.60
N GLU A 112 -13.70 -10.80 17.94
CA GLU A 112 -14.02 -9.50 18.51
C GLU A 112 -14.51 -8.56 17.41
N VAL A 113 -15.59 -7.82 17.68
CA VAL A 113 -16.25 -6.88 16.77
C VAL A 113 -16.42 -5.55 17.51
N GLY A 114 -16.13 -4.43 16.86
CA GLY A 114 -16.38 -3.10 17.42
C GLY A 114 -16.34 -1.97 16.39
N LEU A 115 -17.10 -0.90 16.69
CA LEU A 115 -17.00 0.40 16.05
C LEU A 115 -15.97 1.24 16.81
N PRO A 116 -14.85 1.63 16.18
CA PRO A 116 -13.85 2.47 16.84
C PRO A 116 -14.34 3.90 17.07
N ASP A 117 -13.95 4.45 18.23
CA ASP A 117 -14.10 5.87 18.53
C ASP A 117 -12.84 6.66 18.20
N ARG A 118 -13.06 7.91 17.82
CA ARG A 118 -12.01 8.88 17.56
C ARG A 118 -11.36 9.35 18.86
N HIS A 119 -10.03 9.27 18.93
CA HIS A 119 -9.23 9.78 20.04
C HIS A 119 -8.03 10.57 19.54
N VAL A 120 -7.70 11.68 20.20
CA VAL A 120 -6.45 12.39 19.97
C VAL A 120 -5.42 11.93 20.99
N GLU A 121 -4.30 11.41 20.51
CA GLU A 121 -3.16 11.02 21.32
C GLU A 121 -2.11 12.13 21.34
N SER A 122 -1.58 12.36 22.54
CA SER A 122 -0.61 13.42 22.89
C SER A 122 -1.16 14.85 22.84
N PRO A 123 -0.96 15.65 23.91
CA PRO A 123 -1.22 17.09 23.85
C PRO A 123 -0.16 17.82 23.02
N ASP A 124 1.03 17.24 22.82
CA ASP A 124 2.14 17.83 22.07
C ASP A 124 1.81 17.88 20.57
N PRO A 125 1.70 19.08 19.96
CA PRO A 125 1.46 19.23 18.53
C PRO A 125 2.48 18.48 17.67
N GLY A 126 3.76 18.44 18.07
CA GLY A 126 4.82 17.81 17.27
C GLY A 126 4.75 16.28 17.18
N ARG A 127 3.94 15.64 18.04
CA ARG A 127 3.78 14.18 18.12
C ARG A 127 2.32 13.74 18.09
N ARG A 128 1.44 14.65 17.65
CA ARG A 128 0.01 14.39 17.73
C ARG A 128 -0.35 13.27 16.77
N GLN A 129 -1.22 12.37 17.24
CA GLN A 129 -1.78 11.31 16.42
C GLN A 129 -3.28 11.28 16.68
N VAL A 130 -4.07 10.97 15.66
CA VAL A 130 -5.50 10.72 15.85
C VAL A 130 -5.76 9.27 15.56
N VAL A 131 -6.39 8.58 16.50
CA VAL A 131 -6.45 7.13 16.57
C VAL A 131 -7.89 6.68 16.79
N TYR A 132 -8.25 5.63 16.07
CA TYR A 132 -9.53 4.93 16.06
C TYR A 132 -9.28 3.50 16.51
N ARG A 133 -8.87 3.34 17.77
CA ARG A 133 -8.39 2.06 18.31
C ARG A 133 -9.49 1.02 18.28
N HIS A 134 -9.12 -0.22 17.96
CA HIS A 134 -10.02 -1.35 18.17
C HIS A 134 -10.37 -1.52 19.65
N VAL A 135 -11.67 -1.51 19.94
CA VAL A 135 -12.25 -1.88 21.23
C VAL A 135 -13.33 -2.90 20.97
N ALA A 136 -13.21 -4.09 21.54
CA ALA A 136 -14.22 -5.13 21.41
C ALA A 136 -15.51 -4.69 22.10
N ALA A 137 -16.61 -4.61 21.35
CA ALA A 137 -17.97 -4.44 21.87
C ALA A 137 -18.70 -5.79 21.98
N ILE A 138 -18.37 -6.72 21.08
CA ILE A 138 -18.94 -8.07 21.03
C ILE A 138 -17.79 -9.06 20.82
N LEU A 139 -17.77 -10.13 21.60
CA LEU A 139 -16.99 -11.33 21.29
C LEU A 139 -17.95 -12.42 20.80
N VAL A 140 -17.81 -12.81 19.55
CA VAL A 140 -18.60 -13.87 18.90
C VAL A 140 -17.87 -15.20 19.03
N SER A 141 -18.48 -16.18 19.69
CA SER A 141 -17.86 -17.46 20.02
C SER A 141 -18.78 -18.66 19.69
N PRO A 142 -18.26 -19.79 19.21
CA PRO A 142 -19.05 -21.00 19.09
C PRO A 142 -19.33 -21.59 20.49
N ALA A 143 -20.59 -21.89 20.81
CA ALA A 143 -20.95 -22.50 22.08
C ALA A 143 -20.70 -24.02 22.10
N GLY A 144 -20.76 -24.67 20.93
CA GLY A 144 -20.67 -26.12 20.79
C GLY A 144 -19.25 -26.71 20.75
N PHE A 145 -18.21 -25.88 20.65
CA PHE A 145 -16.82 -26.36 20.62
C PHE A 145 -15.83 -25.27 21.04
N LYS A 146 -14.67 -25.68 21.54
CA LYS A 146 -13.55 -24.74 21.78
C LYS A 146 -12.83 -24.45 20.47
N PRO A 147 -12.78 -23.19 20.00
CA PRO A 147 -12.10 -22.86 18.76
C PRO A 147 -10.57 -22.99 18.89
N GLY A 148 -9.93 -23.55 17.87
CA GLY A 148 -8.48 -23.48 17.69
C GLY A 148 -8.01 -22.09 17.22
N PRO A 149 -6.73 -21.93 16.86
CA PRO A 149 -6.22 -20.67 16.31
C PRO A 149 -6.98 -20.27 15.04
N ALA A 150 -7.25 -18.97 14.90
CA ALA A 150 -7.83 -18.39 13.71
C ALA A 150 -6.92 -18.59 12.49
N ARG A 151 -7.50 -18.84 11.33
CA ARG A 151 -6.78 -19.03 10.07
C ARG A 151 -7.45 -18.31 8.92
N LEU A 152 -6.67 -17.70 8.03
CA LEU A 152 -7.19 -17.19 6.76
C LEU A 152 -7.55 -18.39 5.87
N SER A 153 -8.82 -18.52 5.52
CA SER A 153 -9.36 -19.64 4.74
C SER A 153 -9.59 -19.28 3.27
N ASP A 154 -10.02 -18.05 3.00
CA ASP A 154 -10.17 -17.51 1.65
C ASP A 154 -10.06 -15.98 1.69
N PHE A 155 -9.83 -15.37 0.53
CA PHE A 155 -9.70 -13.93 0.37
C PHE A 155 -9.93 -13.51 -1.08
N SER A 156 -10.26 -12.25 -1.27
CA SER A 156 -10.28 -11.56 -2.56
C SER A 156 -9.85 -10.10 -2.38
N ASP A 157 -10.03 -9.26 -3.40
CA ASP A 157 -9.41 -7.93 -3.54
C ASP A 157 -9.53 -6.99 -2.32
N TRP A 158 -10.57 -7.14 -1.48
CA TRP A 158 -10.71 -6.42 -0.20
C TRP A 158 -11.56 -7.19 0.83
N LEU A 159 -11.58 -8.52 0.73
CA LEU A 159 -12.37 -9.41 1.58
C LEU A 159 -11.46 -10.48 2.18
N ALA A 160 -11.69 -10.77 3.47
CA ALA A 160 -11.02 -11.84 4.20
C ALA A 160 -12.04 -12.78 4.84
N LYS A 161 -11.84 -14.09 4.67
CA LYS A 161 -12.60 -15.13 5.37
C LYS A 161 -11.72 -15.84 6.39
N ILE A 162 -12.04 -15.68 7.67
CA ILE A 162 -11.28 -16.21 8.80
C ILE A 162 -12.05 -17.40 9.37
N THR A 163 -11.38 -18.53 9.58
CA THR A 163 -11.99 -19.77 10.09
C THR A 163 -11.31 -20.25 11.36
N TRP A 164 -12.12 -20.64 12.33
CA TRP A 164 -11.73 -21.36 13.54
C TRP A 164 -12.19 -22.82 13.41
N THR A 165 -11.35 -23.75 13.87
CA THR A 165 -11.64 -25.19 13.83
C THR A 165 -11.52 -25.79 15.23
N GLY A 166 -12.53 -26.52 15.68
CA GLY A 166 -12.55 -27.26 16.93
C GLY A 166 -11.85 -28.62 16.84
N GLY A 167 -11.66 -29.27 18.00
CA GLY A 167 -10.91 -30.53 18.10
C GLY A 167 -11.52 -31.70 17.32
N ALA A 168 -12.84 -31.70 17.09
CA ALA A 168 -13.52 -32.73 16.30
C ALA A 168 -13.84 -32.27 14.86
N GLY A 169 -13.19 -31.20 14.39
CA GLY A 169 -13.34 -30.71 13.01
C GLY A 169 -14.51 -29.75 12.79
N GLN A 170 -15.26 -29.38 13.83
CA GLN A 170 -16.28 -28.34 13.72
C GLN A 170 -15.64 -27.01 13.33
N THR A 171 -16.31 -26.22 12.52
CA THR A 171 -15.86 -24.89 12.11
C THR A 171 -16.87 -23.79 12.44
N MET A 172 -16.33 -22.59 12.66
CA MET A 172 -17.00 -21.29 12.58
C MET A 172 -16.15 -20.44 11.65
N SER A 173 -16.76 -19.75 10.69
CA SER A 173 -16.06 -18.83 9.79
C SER A 173 -16.70 -17.46 9.82
N ALA A 174 -15.90 -16.40 9.80
CA ALA A 174 -16.32 -15.01 9.66
C ALA A 174 -15.78 -14.44 8.34
N THR A 175 -16.65 -13.81 7.56
CA THR A 175 -16.30 -13.04 6.37
C THR A 175 -16.45 -11.55 6.68
N VAL A 176 -15.38 -10.79 6.41
CA VAL A 176 -15.31 -9.34 6.59
C VAL A 176 -14.68 -8.70 5.36
N LEU A 177 -15.02 -7.45 5.07
CA LEU A 177 -14.55 -6.71 3.91
C LEU A 177 -14.58 -5.20 4.17
N HIS A 178 -13.71 -4.47 3.48
CA HIS A 178 -13.68 -3.00 3.57
C HIS A 178 -15.02 -2.35 3.21
N GLY A 179 -15.33 -1.23 3.88
CA GLY A 179 -16.51 -0.44 3.61
C GLY A 179 -17.83 -1.16 3.94
N ASN A 180 -17.82 -2.20 4.77
CA ASN A 180 -19.04 -2.94 5.10
C ASN A 180 -19.30 -2.91 6.62
N PRO A 181 -20.52 -2.52 7.06
CA PRO A 181 -20.84 -2.46 8.47
C PRO A 181 -21.16 -3.83 9.10
N PHE A 182 -21.11 -4.93 8.32
CA PHE A 182 -21.39 -6.28 8.80
C PHE A 182 -20.15 -7.17 8.84
N SER A 183 -20.18 -8.13 9.75
CA SER A 183 -19.48 -9.41 9.65
C SER A 183 -20.50 -10.54 9.42
N TYR A 184 -20.14 -11.51 8.56
CA TYR A 184 -21.04 -12.59 8.14
C TYR A 184 -20.47 -13.95 8.55
N TYR A 185 -21.29 -14.85 9.08
CA TYR A 185 -20.81 -16.06 9.72
C TYR A 185 -21.47 -17.33 9.20
N ASP A 186 -20.65 -18.37 8.99
CA ASP A 186 -21.09 -19.75 8.75
C ASP A 186 -20.57 -20.64 9.87
N CYS A 187 -21.44 -21.50 10.42
CA CYS A 187 -21.09 -22.52 11.40
C CYS A 187 -21.33 -23.93 10.82
N SER A 188 -20.51 -24.89 11.22
CA SER A 188 -20.74 -26.30 10.87
C SER A 188 -21.80 -26.96 11.75
N SER A 189 -21.88 -26.56 13.02
CA SER A 189 -22.74 -27.14 14.05
C SER A 189 -22.75 -26.27 15.31
N GLY A 190 -23.70 -26.55 16.20
CA GLY A 190 -23.81 -25.88 17.49
C GLY A 190 -24.43 -24.49 17.42
N ASP A 191 -24.59 -23.92 18.60
CA ASP A 191 -25.13 -22.60 18.85
C ASP A 191 -23.99 -21.57 19.00
N VAL A 192 -24.34 -20.30 19.10
CA VAL A 192 -23.39 -19.19 19.10
C VAL A 192 -23.60 -18.33 20.34
N ASP A 193 -22.51 -18.05 21.04
CA ASP A 193 -22.46 -17.13 22.16
C ASP A 193 -21.97 -15.75 21.70
N PHE A 194 -22.65 -14.71 22.18
CA PHE A 194 -22.29 -13.31 22.01
C PHE A 194 -22.06 -12.70 23.38
N LYS A 195 -20.79 -12.57 23.76
CA LYS A 195 -20.42 -11.81 24.95
C LYS A 195 -20.41 -10.32 24.63
N ILE A 196 -21.25 -9.56 25.30
CA ILE A 196 -21.32 -8.11 25.17
C ILE A 196 -20.32 -7.48 26.15
N MET A 197 -19.40 -6.68 25.64
CA MET A 197 -18.29 -6.12 26.41
C MET A 197 -18.71 -4.80 27.05
N GLY A 198 -19.45 -4.88 28.16
CA GLY A 198 -19.94 -3.74 28.91
C GLY A 198 -21.40 -3.93 29.36
N SER A 199 -22.05 -2.84 29.75
CA SER A 199 -23.47 -2.85 30.12
C SER A 199 -24.33 -2.41 28.94
N PRO A 200 -25.08 -3.32 28.29
CA PRO A 200 -25.89 -2.95 27.13
C PRO A 200 -27.20 -2.28 27.52
N THR A 201 -27.70 -1.43 26.63
CA THR A 201 -29.10 -1.03 26.57
C THR A 201 -29.78 -1.80 25.45
N VAL A 202 -30.83 -2.57 25.76
CA VAL A 202 -31.56 -3.35 24.76
C VAL A 202 -32.39 -2.43 23.87
N ILE A 203 -32.24 -2.57 22.56
CA ILE A 203 -32.98 -1.82 21.53
C ILE A 203 -34.09 -2.70 20.92
N ALA A 204 -33.80 -3.98 20.68
CA ALA A 204 -34.77 -4.97 20.21
C ALA A 204 -34.46 -6.33 20.84
N ASP A 205 -35.42 -6.86 21.62
CA ASP A 205 -35.34 -8.18 22.22
C ASP A 205 -36.11 -9.19 21.35
N PRO A 206 -35.45 -10.18 20.74
CA PRO A 206 -36.12 -11.13 19.85
C PRO A 206 -37.08 -12.09 20.56
N ARG A 207 -37.06 -12.13 21.91
CA ARG A 207 -38.00 -12.92 22.72
C ARG A 207 -39.31 -12.19 22.93
N ASP A 208 -39.33 -10.88 22.74
CA ASP A 208 -40.55 -10.09 22.74
C ASP A 208 -41.22 -10.14 21.36
N HIS A 209 -42.44 -10.65 21.32
CA HIS A 209 -43.29 -10.75 20.13
C HIS A 209 -43.59 -9.43 19.42
N THR A 210 -43.27 -8.27 20.03
CA THR A 210 -43.37 -6.97 19.36
C THR A 210 -42.19 -6.67 18.42
N HIS A 211 -41.08 -7.40 18.55
CA HIS A 211 -39.89 -7.29 17.70
C HIS A 211 -39.80 -8.45 16.68
N ASP A 212 -38.99 -8.27 15.63
CA ASP A 212 -38.72 -9.37 14.69
C ASP A 212 -37.85 -10.43 15.38
N PRO A 213 -38.28 -11.69 15.48
CA PRO A 213 -37.57 -12.73 16.22
C PRO A 213 -36.22 -13.10 15.62
N ARG A 214 -35.91 -12.62 14.41
CA ARG A 214 -34.62 -12.85 13.75
C ARG A 214 -33.55 -11.84 14.17
N MET A 215 -33.87 -10.85 15.00
CA MET A 215 -32.95 -9.75 15.30
C MET A 215 -32.88 -9.46 16.80
N ALA A 216 -31.65 -9.49 17.33
CA ALA A 216 -31.33 -8.89 18.62
C ALA A 216 -30.56 -7.60 18.38
N ALA A 217 -30.93 -6.49 19.04
CA ALA A 217 -30.23 -5.23 18.92
C ALA A 217 -30.02 -4.57 20.28
N PHE A 218 -28.86 -3.94 20.46
CA PHE A 218 -28.48 -3.27 21.70
C PHE A 218 -27.48 -2.16 21.43
N SER A 219 -27.34 -1.23 22.37
CA SER A 219 -26.22 -0.29 22.40
C SER A 219 -25.29 -0.59 23.57
N VAL A 220 -23.98 -0.42 23.36
CA VAL A 220 -22.95 -0.55 24.39
C VAL A 220 -21.83 0.43 24.08
N ALA A 221 -21.30 1.10 25.11
CA ALA A 221 -20.25 2.11 24.99
C ALA A 221 -20.55 3.21 23.94
N GLY A 222 -21.81 3.64 23.83
CA GLY A 222 -22.23 4.72 22.90
C GLY A 222 -22.51 4.28 21.46
N HIS A 223 -22.24 3.02 21.10
CA HIS A 223 -22.48 2.47 19.77
C HIS A 223 -23.63 1.48 19.77
N SER A 224 -24.36 1.40 18.67
CA SER A 224 -25.47 0.45 18.48
C SER A 224 -25.04 -0.72 17.60
N TYR A 225 -25.50 -1.93 17.94
CA TYR A 225 -25.20 -3.17 17.22
C TYR A 225 -26.46 -4.01 17.05
N ALA A 226 -26.45 -4.88 16.04
CA ALA A 226 -27.48 -5.90 15.86
C ALA A 226 -26.88 -7.24 15.42
N VAL A 227 -27.50 -8.33 15.88
CA VAL A 227 -27.25 -9.70 15.45
C VAL A 227 -28.49 -10.18 14.69
N PHE A 228 -28.27 -10.72 13.48
CA PHE A 228 -29.32 -11.21 12.60
C PHE A 228 -29.21 -12.72 12.42
N ALA A 229 -30.23 -13.42 12.89
CA ALA A 229 -30.37 -14.87 12.88
C ALA A 229 -31.25 -15.36 11.74
N PRO A 230 -31.14 -16.64 11.34
CA PRO A 230 -32.02 -17.24 10.35
C PRO A 230 -33.44 -17.38 10.90
N THR A 231 -34.45 -17.37 10.01
CA THR A 231 -35.82 -17.72 10.38
C THR A 231 -35.90 -19.11 11.01
N GLY A 232 -36.48 -19.19 12.20
CA GLY A 232 -36.60 -20.42 13.00
C GLY A 232 -35.63 -20.49 14.18
N SER A 233 -34.69 -19.55 14.31
CA SER A 233 -33.84 -19.43 15.48
C SER A 233 -34.60 -19.06 16.76
N THR A 234 -34.03 -19.47 17.89
CA THR A 234 -34.46 -19.06 19.23
C THR A 234 -33.29 -18.44 19.99
N TRP A 235 -33.59 -17.68 21.05
CA TRP A 235 -32.60 -16.88 21.76
C TRP A 235 -32.72 -17.04 23.27
N ASP A 236 -31.58 -17.16 23.93
CA ASP A 236 -31.44 -17.01 25.37
C ASP A 236 -30.69 -15.70 25.66
N TRP A 237 -31.35 -14.76 26.33
CA TRP A 237 -30.77 -13.48 26.74
C TRP A 237 -31.13 -13.15 28.19
N SER A 238 -30.88 -14.12 29.07
CA SER A 238 -31.24 -14.03 30.49
C SER A 238 -30.27 -13.16 31.29
N GLN A 239 -29.00 -13.09 30.87
CA GLN A 239 -27.99 -12.19 31.41
C GLN A 239 -27.86 -10.97 30.51
N PRO A 240 -27.70 -9.75 31.07
CA PRO A 240 -27.60 -8.55 30.25
C PRO A 240 -26.47 -8.61 29.21
N ASP A 241 -25.33 -9.19 29.58
CA ASP A 241 -24.07 -9.15 28.84
C ASP A 241 -23.74 -10.46 28.08
N GLU A 242 -24.69 -11.38 27.99
CA GLU A 242 -24.52 -12.67 27.32
C GLU A 242 -25.80 -13.04 26.57
N LEU A 243 -25.67 -13.17 25.25
CA LEU A 243 -26.74 -13.54 24.32
C LEU A 243 -26.34 -14.85 23.64
N VAL A 244 -27.18 -15.88 23.75
CA VAL A 244 -26.99 -17.16 23.07
C VAL A 244 -28.02 -17.31 21.96
N LEU A 245 -27.52 -17.55 20.74
CA LEU A 245 -28.32 -17.82 19.56
C LEU A 245 -28.38 -19.32 19.30
N HIS A 246 -29.57 -19.90 19.39
CA HIS A 246 -29.83 -21.26 18.98
C HIS A 246 -30.15 -21.32 17.49
N LEU A 247 -29.30 -22.02 16.75
CA LEU A 247 -29.42 -22.13 15.30
C LEU A 247 -30.24 -23.37 14.92
N PRO A 248 -31.16 -23.29 13.94
CA PRO A 248 -31.82 -24.46 13.37
C PRO A 248 -30.82 -25.45 12.77
N ALA A 249 -31.17 -26.74 12.77
CA ALA A 249 -30.31 -27.81 12.27
C ALA A 249 -29.83 -27.60 10.83
N ASP A 250 -30.71 -27.08 9.99
CA ASP A 250 -30.56 -26.86 8.55
C ASP A 250 -30.11 -25.42 8.19
N LYS A 251 -30.04 -24.51 9.16
CA LYS A 251 -29.64 -23.10 8.95
C LYS A 251 -28.56 -22.69 9.93
N ARG A 252 -27.30 -22.75 9.46
CA ARG A 252 -26.11 -22.51 10.28
C ARG A 252 -25.35 -21.25 9.85
N TYR A 253 -26.05 -20.13 9.74
CA TYR A 253 -25.48 -18.83 9.36
C TYR A 253 -26.11 -17.71 10.17
N PHE A 254 -25.40 -16.61 10.36
CA PHE A 254 -25.90 -15.38 10.98
C PHE A 254 -25.00 -14.19 10.58
N SER A 255 -25.42 -12.96 10.85
CA SER A 255 -24.57 -11.78 10.67
C SER A 255 -24.64 -10.84 11.88
N VAL A 256 -23.60 -10.02 12.03
CA VAL A 256 -23.50 -8.99 13.08
C VAL A 256 -23.21 -7.66 12.39
N ALA A 257 -23.86 -6.58 12.81
CA ALA A 257 -23.59 -5.24 12.28
C ALA A 257 -23.37 -4.19 13.37
N GLY A 258 -22.48 -3.25 13.10
CA GLY A 258 -22.48 -1.95 13.76
C GLY A 258 -23.47 -1.02 13.08
N LEU A 259 -24.40 -0.44 13.84
CA LEU A 259 -25.47 0.42 13.34
C LEU A 259 -25.07 1.89 13.42
N PRO A 260 -25.51 2.73 12.46
CA PRO A 260 -25.23 4.17 12.48
C PRO A 260 -26.13 4.92 13.48
N ASP A 261 -27.25 4.33 13.89
CA ASP A 261 -28.17 4.81 14.93
C ASP A 261 -29.05 3.66 15.44
N ASP A 262 -29.81 3.91 16.51
CA ASP A 262 -30.70 2.97 17.19
C ASP A 262 -32.15 3.00 16.67
N ARG A 263 -32.42 3.66 15.54
CA ARG A 263 -33.79 3.91 15.08
C ARG A 263 -34.41 2.66 14.47
N GLN A 264 -35.70 2.46 14.69
CA GLN A 264 -36.47 1.34 14.10
C GLN A 264 -36.38 1.24 12.57
N ARG A 265 -36.32 2.37 11.87
CA ARG A 265 -36.13 2.39 10.40
C ARG A 265 -34.78 1.81 9.97
N THR A 266 -33.74 1.99 10.80
CA THR A 266 -32.38 1.53 10.55
C THR A 266 -32.30 0.03 10.79
N LEU A 267 -32.83 -0.44 11.92
CA LEU A 267 -32.97 -1.87 12.22
C LEU A 267 -33.67 -2.63 11.08
N LYS A 268 -34.80 -2.13 10.61
CA LYS A 268 -35.54 -2.72 9.48
C LYS A 268 -34.72 -2.75 8.19
N ALA A 269 -33.97 -1.69 7.90
CA ALA A 269 -33.16 -1.60 6.70
C ALA A 269 -31.95 -2.55 6.74
N PHE A 270 -31.31 -2.68 7.90
CA PHE A 270 -30.20 -3.62 8.10
C PHE A 270 -30.67 -5.08 8.06
N LEU A 271 -31.77 -5.40 8.74
CA LEU A 271 -32.39 -6.73 8.66
C LEU A 271 -32.72 -7.13 7.21
N ALA A 272 -33.16 -6.18 6.38
CA ALA A 272 -33.49 -6.44 4.99
C ALA A 272 -32.28 -6.84 4.11
N VAL A 273 -31.05 -6.56 4.53
CA VAL A 273 -29.81 -6.90 3.78
C VAL A 273 -28.91 -7.88 4.53
N ALA A 274 -29.25 -8.23 5.77
CA ALA A 274 -28.44 -9.06 6.68
C ALA A 274 -28.13 -10.48 6.18
N TYR A 275 -28.84 -10.94 5.15
CA TYR A 275 -28.70 -12.28 4.58
C TYR A 275 -28.01 -12.30 3.21
N ALA A 276 -27.58 -11.16 2.68
CA ALA A 276 -26.82 -11.07 1.44
C ALA A 276 -25.32 -11.27 1.70
N PHE A 277 -24.88 -12.52 1.85
CA PHE A 277 -23.53 -12.84 2.29
C PHE A 277 -22.50 -12.64 1.18
N PRO A 278 -21.45 -11.81 1.36
CA PRO A 278 -20.41 -11.63 0.38
C PRO A 278 -19.55 -12.89 0.26
N THR A 279 -19.25 -13.27 -0.97
CA THR A 279 -18.43 -14.44 -1.30
C THR A 279 -17.16 -14.08 -2.03
N LYS A 280 -17.15 -12.95 -2.75
CA LYS A 280 -16.01 -12.49 -3.54
C LYS A 280 -16.09 -11.01 -3.83
N THR A 281 -14.93 -10.37 -3.93
CA THR A 281 -14.78 -8.97 -4.30
C THR A 281 -13.82 -8.82 -5.48
N ARG A 282 -14.12 -7.86 -6.37
CA ARG A 282 -13.32 -7.56 -7.57
C ARG A 282 -13.28 -6.07 -7.89
N ALA A 283 -12.08 -5.55 -8.08
CA ALA A 283 -11.84 -4.23 -8.65
C ALA A 283 -11.37 -4.40 -10.10
N VAL A 284 -12.21 -3.98 -11.05
CA VAL A 284 -11.92 -4.13 -12.49
C VAL A 284 -11.72 -2.75 -13.10
N PHE A 285 -10.49 -2.45 -13.53
CA PHE A 285 -10.13 -1.17 -14.11
C PHE A 285 -10.09 -1.21 -15.65
N HIS A 286 -10.25 -0.03 -16.24
CA HIS A 286 -10.04 0.22 -17.67
C HIS A 286 -9.47 1.63 -17.83
N TYR A 287 -8.39 1.76 -18.60
CA TYR A 287 -7.82 3.04 -19.00
C TYR A 287 -8.25 3.39 -20.43
N ASP A 288 -8.98 4.49 -20.61
CA ASP A 288 -9.25 5.10 -21.93
C ASP A 288 -8.15 6.11 -22.25
N GLU A 289 -7.21 5.70 -23.10
CA GLU A 289 -6.07 6.52 -23.56
C GLU A 289 -6.53 7.80 -24.26
N ARG A 290 -7.68 7.79 -24.96
CA ARG A 290 -8.16 8.95 -25.72
C ARG A 290 -8.62 10.10 -24.81
N THR A 291 -9.14 9.78 -23.63
CA THR A 291 -9.67 10.78 -22.68
C THR A 291 -8.80 10.92 -21.43
N SER A 292 -7.74 10.11 -21.31
CA SER A 292 -6.95 9.96 -20.09
C SER A 292 -7.80 9.63 -18.85
N GLN A 293 -8.82 8.77 -19.00
CA GLN A 293 -9.72 8.38 -17.89
C GLN A 293 -9.42 6.95 -17.44
N VAL A 294 -9.34 6.75 -16.12
CA VAL A 294 -9.30 5.44 -15.46
C VAL A 294 -10.67 5.18 -14.85
N ARG A 295 -11.34 4.15 -15.34
CA ARG A 295 -12.64 3.69 -14.84
C ARG A 295 -12.48 2.41 -14.06
N THR A 296 -12.81 2.41 -12.78
CA THR A 296 -12.69 1.23 -11.89
C THR A 296 -14.06 0.80 -11.40
N THR A 297 -14.46 -0.43 -11.71
CA THR A 297 -15.72 -1.02 -11.24
C THR A 297 -15.44 -1.93 -10.05
N PHE A 298 -16.01 -1.58 -8.90
CA PHE A 298 -15.98 -2.40 -7.69
C PHE A 298 -17.21 -3.30 -7.67
N ARG A 299 -17.03 -4.59 -7.45
CA ARG A 299 -18.12 -5.58 -7.38
C ARG A 299 -17.98 -6.48 -6.15
N VAL A 300 -19.10 -6.79 -5.54
CA VAL A 300 -19.23 -7.79 -4.47
C VAL A 300 -20.21 -8.85 -4.94
N ASP A 301 -19.73 -10.07 -5.13
CA ASP A 301 -20.60 -11.21 -5.37
C ASP A 301 -21.20 -11.66 -4.04
N THR A 302 -22.52 -11.83 -3.99
CA THR A 302 -23.26 -12.17 -2.77
C THR A 302 -24.17 -13.37 -3.00
N VAL A 303 -24.46 -14.10 -1.92
CA VAL A 303 -25.44 -15.19 -1.89
C VAL A 303 -26.51 -14.85 -0.88
N ALA A 304 -27.78 -14.93 -1.29
CA ALA A 304 -28.91 -14.81 -0.38
C ALA A 304 -29.00 -16.07 0.49
N LYS A 305 -28.78 -15.92 1.79
CA LYS A 305 -28.98 -16.99 2.78
C LYS A 305 -30.46 -17.17 3.13
N GLU A 306 -31.26 -16.11 3.01
CA GLU A 306 -32.72 -16.15 3.11
C GLU A 306 -33.36 -15.29 2.03
N GLY A 307 -34.55 -15.68 1.57
CA GLY A 307 -35.23 -15.00 0.48
C GLY A 307 -34.43 -15.02 -0.82
N THR A 308 -34.57 -13.97 -1.63
CA THR A 308 -33.93 -13.85 -2.94
C THR A 308 -33.14 -12.56 -3.13
N ASP A 309 -33.12 -11.65 -2.14
CA ASP A 309 -32.38 -10.37 -2.25
C ASP A 309 -30.88 -10.63 -2.03
N THR A 310 -30.07 -10.17 -2.98
CA THR A 310 -28.61 -10.28 -2.95
C THR A 310 -27.93 -8.91 -2.78
N LEU A 311 -28.69 -7.82 -2.70
CA LEU A 311 -28.13 -6.49 -2.51
C LEU A 311 -27.74 -6.25 -1.05
N GLY A 312 -26.45 -6.04 -0.82
CA GLY A 312 -25.89 -5.64 0.48
C GLY A 312 -25.68 -4.13 0.60
N PHE A 313 -24.91 -3.76 1.63
CA PHE A 313 -24.36 -2.42 1.79
C PHE A 313 -22.91 -2.35 1.33
N MET A 314 -22.54 -1.20 0.75
CA MET A 314 -21.17 -0.84 0.41
C MET A 314 -20.92 0.58 0.90
N GLY A 315 -19.75 0.82 1.50
CA GLY A 315 -19.34 2.07 2.12
C GLY A 315 -18.25 2.72 1.30
N LEU A 316 -18.55 3.91 0.79
CA LEU A 316 -17.62 4.67 -0.03
C LEU A 316 -16.72 5.51 0.87
N TYR A 317 -15.40 5.36 0.73
CA TYR A 317 -14.40 6.25 1.34
C TYR A 317 -14.37 7.62 0.62
N PRO A 318 -13.81 8.68 1.23
CA PRO A 318 -13.71 10.00 0.61
C PRO A 318 -13.17 10.04 -0.82
N HIS A 319 -12.03 9.40 -1.10
CA HIS A 319 -11.48 9.33 -2.46
C HIS A 319 -12.43 8.65 -3.47
N GLN A 320 -13.32 7.76 -3.00
CA GLN A 320 -14.27 7.01 -3.81
C GLN A 320 -15.53 7.83 -4.09
N TRP A 321 -16.20 8.37 -3.07
CA TRP A 321 -17.45 9.10 -3.30
C TRP A 321 -17.25 10.44 -4.00
N ASP A 322 -16.04 10.99 -3.97
CA ASP A 322 -15.67 12.14 -4.79
C ASP A 322 -15.67 11.84 -6.29
N SER A 323 -15.40 10.58 -6.66
CA SER A 323 -15.19 10.13 -8.04
C SER A 323 -16.22 9.11 -8.52
N VAL A 324 -17.22 8.78 -7.68
CA VAL A 324 -18.24 7.78 -8.00
C VAL A 324 -19.22 8.29 -9.06
N THR A 325 -19.48 7.46 -10.06
CA THR A 325 -20.37 7.79 -11.17
C THR A 325 -21.26 6.60 -11.59
N PRO A 326 -22.59 6.78 -11.73
CA PRO A 326 -23.35 7.95 -11.29
C PRO A 326 -23.34 8.07 -9.75
N ARG A 327 -23.63 9.27 -9.24
CA ARG A 327 -23.71 9.50 -7.79
C ARG A 327 -24.86 8.70 -7.17
N PRO A 328 -24.59 7.74 -6.27
CA PRO A 328 -25.62 6.91 -5.66
C PRO A 328 -26.35 7.66 -4.54
N LYS A 329 -27.53 7.16 -4.16
CA LYS A 329 -28.23 7.61 -2.95
C LYS A 329 -27.50 7.09 -1.71
N VAL A 330 -26.96 8.01 -0.92
CA VAL A 330 -26.38 7.72 0.39
C VAL A 330 -27.52 7.43 1.38
N LEU A 331 -27.39 6.34 2.13
CA LEU A 331 -28.36 5.91 3.13
C LEU A 331 -27.89 6.24 4.55
N TYR A 332 -26.60 6.02 4.81
CA TYR A 332 -25.99 6.22 6.12
C TYR A 332 -24.57 6.76 5.97
N THR A 333 -24.02 7.31 7.05
CA THR A 333 -22.63 7.75 7.13
C THR A 333 -22.04 7.28 8.46
N TYR A 334 -20.80 6.81 8.44
CA TYR A 334 -20.02 6.49 9.64
C TYR A 334 -18.80 7.40 9.71
N ASP A 335 -18.48 7.86 10.92
CA ASP A 335 -17.18 8.48 11.18
C ASP A 335 -16.08 7.41 11.16
N SER A 336 -14.88 7.76 10.69
CA SER A 336 -13.75 6.82 10.62
C SER A 336 -12.41 7.53 10.54
N VAL A 337 -11.33 6.77 10.73
CA VAL A 337 -9.96 7.25 10.55
C VAL A 337 -9.68 7.82 9.16
N ARG A 338 -10.42 7.40 8.13
CA ARG A 338 -10.32 7.92 6.76
C ARG A 338 -11.30 9.05 6.48
N GLY A 339 -11.90 9.65 7.51
CA GLY A 339 -13.03 10.57 7.37
C GLY A 339 -14.35 9.82 7.16
N PRO A 340 -15.42 10.51 6.73
CA PRO A 340 -16.77 9.94 6.68
C PRO A 340 -16.92 8.88 5.58
N ILE A 341 -17.34 7.67 5.96
CA ILE A 341 -17.69 6.58 5.04
C ILE A 341 -19.17 6.65 4.71
N ARG A 342 -19.52 6.79 3.43
CA ARG A 342 -20.91 6.92 2.95
C ARG A 342 -21.47 5.59 2.46
N VAL A 343 -22.50 5.08 3.12
CA VAL A 343 -23.08 3.77 2.84
C VAL A 343 -24.20 3.85 1.81
N ILE A 344 -24.15 2.96 0.83
CA ILE A 344 -25.14 2.77 -0.24
C ILE A 344 -25.67 1.34 -0.23
N LYS A 345 -26.90 1.12 -0.72
CA LYS A 345 -27.41 -0.24 -1.00
C LYS A 345 -27.07 -0.61 -2.43
N ALA A 346 -26.02 -1.42 -2.60
CA ALA A 346 -25.52 -1.86 -3.89
C ALA A 346 -24.62 -3.09 -3.72
N ASN A 347 -24.38 -3.80 -4.82
CA ASN A 347 -23.32 -4.79 -4.94
C ASN A 347 -22.24 -4.37 -5.95
N SER A 348 -22.37 -3.19 -6.54
CA SER A 348 -21.33 -2.58 -7.35
C SER A 348 -21.42 -1.06 -7.39
N PHE A 349 -20.27 -0.42 -7.60
CA PHE A 349 -20.18 1.00 -7.96
C PHE A 349 -19.00 1.21 -8.91
N VAL A 350 -18.94 2.38 -9.53
CA VAL A 350 -17.90 2.73 -10.49
C VAL A 350 -17.26 4.06 -10.09
N LEU A 351 -15.93 4.09 -10.13
CA LEU A 351 -15.13 5.31 -10.03
C LEU A 351 -14.65 5.73 -11.41
N GLU A 352 -14.57 7.03 -11.65
CA GLU A 352 -13.93 7.62 -12.81
C GLU A 352 -12.91 8.67 -12.35
N HIS A 353 -11.64 8.39 -12.58
CA HIS A 353 -10.53 9.27 -12.25
C HIS A 353 -9.84 9.73 -13.53
N THR A 354 -9.29 10.94 -13.51
CA THR A 354 -8.40 11.42 -14.56
C THR A 354 -6.97 10.99 -14.25
N TYR A 355 -6.33 10.34 -15.21
CA TYR A 355 -4.90 10.08 -15.16
C TYR A 355 -4.16 11.35 -15.54
N HIS A 356 -3.59 12.01 -14.53
CA HIS A 356 -2.68 13.13 -14.71
C HIS A 356 -1.28 12.59 -15.04
N ALA A 357 -1.05 12.37 -16.33
CA ALA A 357 0.15 11.73 -16.84
C ALA A 357 1.46 12.48 -16.53
N PHE A 358 2.57 11.80 -16.80
CA PHE A 358 3.90 12.39 -16.77
C PHE A 358 4.70 11.98 -18.03
N VAL A 359 5.75 12.73 -18.34
CA VAL A 359 6.75 12.33 -19.35
C VAL A 359 7.97 11.71 -18.68
N PRO A 360 8.72 10.81 -19.34
CA PRO A 360 9.84 10.13 -18.69
C PRO A 360 11.00 11.06 -18.30
N TYR A 361 11.15 12.20 -18.96
CA TYR A 361 12.14 13.23 -18.66
C TYR A 361 11.68 14.58 -19.20
N TRP A 362 12.20 15.68 -18.67
CA TRP A 362 11.90 17.03 -19.13
C TRP A 362 12.85 17.49 -20.24
N PRO A 363 12.41 18.43 -21.11
CA PRO A 363 13.20 18.86 -22.25
C PRO A 363 14.42 19.67 -21.82
N ARG A 364 15.36 19.84 -22.74
CA ARG A 364 16.49 20.76 -22.59
C ARG A 364 16.03 22.16 -22.16
N LEU A 365 16.80 22.79 -21.27
CA LEU A 365 16.56 24.18 -20.87
C LEU A 365 16.77 25.13 -22.07
N GLU A 366 15.90 26.13 -22.22
CA GLU A 366 15.98 27.14 -23.27
C GLU A 366 16.99 28.25 -22.91
N VAL A 367 17.08 28.60 -21.63
CA VAL A 367 17.92 29.70 -21.16
C VAL A 367 19.39 29.26 -21.11
N ALA A 368 20.23 29.94 -21.89
CA ALA A 368 21.64 29.57 -22.03
C ALA A 368 22.45 29.66 -20.71
N ALA A 369 22.10 30.57 -19.80
CA ALA A 369 22.72 30.68 -18.49
C ALA A 369 22.37 29.47 -17.60
N HIS A 370 21.09 29.15 -17.47
CA HIS A 370 20.61 27.99 -16.71
C HIS A 370 21.27 26.70 -17.19
N ARG A 371 21.34 26.50 -18.52
CA ARG A 371 22.07 25.37 -19.10
C ARG A 371 23.52 25.29 -18.68
N ARG A 372 24.26 26.41 -18.68
CA ARG A 372 25.68 26.39 -18.30
C ARG A 372 25.85 25.90 -16.87
N GLU A 373 25.07 26.45 -15.95
CA GLU A 373 25.15 26.10 -14.52
C GLU A 373 24.78 24.63 -14.25
N VAL A 374 23.72 24.12 -14.87
CA VAL A 374 23.35 22.69 -14.78
C VAL A 374 24.47 21.81 -15.35
N ASN A 375 25.02 22.18 -16.51
CA ASN A 375 26.08 21.40 -17.14
C ASN A 375 27.39 21.42 -16.33
N ASP A 376 27.68 22.50 -15.61
CA ASP A 376 28.86 22.58 -14.73
C ASP A 376 28.72 21.65 -13.52
N LEU A 377 27.54 21.58 -12.91
CA LEU A 377 27.25 20.61 -11.83
C LEU A 377 27.27 19.16 -12.34
N LEU A 378 26.72 18.93 -13.53
CA LEU A 378 26.62 17.60 -14.13
C LEU A 378 27.99 16.92 -14.23
N VAL A 379 29.04 17.64 -14.61
CA VAL A 379 30.41 17.10 -14.68
C VAL A 379 30.86 16.56 -13.32
N GLY A 380 30.59 17.31 -12.25
CA GLY A 380 30.96 16.94 -10.88
C GLY A 380 30.17 15.74 -10.37
N ASP A 381 28.86 15.71 -10.58
CA ASP A 381 27.99 14.61 -10.13
C ASP A 381 28.27 13.32 -10.93
N VAL A 382 28.53 13.42 -12.24
CA VAL A 382 28.95 12.27 -13.09
C VAL A 382 30.34 11.73 -12.69
N ALA A 383 31.24 12.61 -12.23
CA ALA A 383 32.53 12.17 -11.70
C ALA A 383 32.38 11.42 -10.37
N LYS A 384 31.38 11.79 -9.56
CA LYS A 384 31.10 11.23 -8.23
C LYS A 384 30.02 10.15 -8.23
N SER A 385 29.44 9.78 -9.38
CA SER A 385 28.27 8.90 -9.46
C SER A 385 28.45 7.51 -8.83
N GLY A 386 29.69 7.04 -8.67
CA GLY A 386 29.97 5.81 -7.92
C GLY A 386 29.59 5.90 -6.43
N LYS A 387 29.65 7.09 -5.85
CA LYS A 387 29.33 7.35 -4.43
C LYS A 387 27.85 7.23 -4.09
N LEU A 388 26.98 7.30 -5.10
CA LEU A 388 25.53 7.11 -4.94
C LEU A 388 25.18 5.71 -4.38
N PHE A 389 26.12 4.76 -4.44
CA PHE A 389 25.96 3.38 -3.99
C PHE A 389 26.73 3.06 -2.70
N GLU A 390 27.16 4.08 -1.94
CA GLU A 390 27.97 3.91 -0.71
C GLU A 390 27.14 4.01 0.59
N HIS A 391 25.82 4.23 0.50
CA HIS A 391 24.93 4.42 1.66
C HIS A 391 24.45 3.11 2.32
N GLY A 392 24.45 2.00 1.57
CA GLY A 392 24.02 0.70 2.05
C GLY A 392 24.20 -0.38 0.99
N PHE A 393 23.99 -1.63 1.38
CA PHE A 393 24.30 -2.80 0.56
C PHE A 393 23.07 -3.61 0.15
N GLY A 394 21.89 -3.28 0.70
CA GLY A 394 20.63 -3.94 0.39
C GLY A 394 19.87 -3.26 -0.75
N THR A 395 18.67 -3.76 -1.01
CA THR A 395 17.86 -3.34 -2.16
C THR A 395 17.35 -1.90 -2.06
N TYR A 396 17.21 -1.33 -0.86
CA TYR A 396 16.73 0.05 -0.70
C TYR A 396 17.82 1.05 -1.07
N TRP A 397 18.98 0.99 -0.41
CA TRP A 397 20.04 1.96 -0.64
C TRP A 397 20.66 1.84 -2.04
N ILE A 398 20.81 0.61 -2.55
CA ILE A 398 21.18 0.42 -3.95
C ILE A 398 20.08 0.93 -4.88
N GLY A 399 18.81 0.71 -4.54
CA GLY A 399 17.66 1.27 -5.25
C GLY A 399 17.72 2.80 -5.34
N LYS A 400 17.86 3.50 -4.22
CA LYS A 400 18.00 4.97 -4.20
C LYS A 400 19.17 5.44 -5.07
N GLY A 401 20.32 4.77 -4.99
CA GLY A 401 21.46 5.06 -5.87
C GLY A 401 21.17 4.85 -7.36
N LEU A 402 20.43 3.80 -7.72
CA LEU A 402 19.96 3.56 -9.09
C LEU A 402 19.01 4.67 -9.56
N GLY A 403 18.07 5.09 -8.70
CA GLY A 403 17.14 6.18 -8.98
C GLY A 403 17.86 7.49 -9.25
N ALA A 404 18.76 7.90 -8.35
CA ALA A 404 19.57 9.11 -8.48
C ALA A 404 20.42 9.10 -9.77
N ALA A 405 21.10 7.98 -10.03
CA ALA A 405 21.91 7.83 -11.23
C ALA A 405 21.07 7.88 -12.51
N ALA A 406 19.85 7.33 -12.49
CA ALA A 406 18.93 7.36 -13.61
C ALA A 406 18.41 8.77 -13.88
N GLN A 407 17.99 9.52 -12.85
CA GLN A 407 17.59 10.93 -13.03
C GLN A 407 18.75 11.76 -13.60
N LEU A 408 19.96 11.60 -13.06
CA LEU A 408 21.16 12.27 -13.57
C LEU A 408 21.44 11.91 -15.04
N MET A 409 21.26 10.65 -15.43
CA MET A 409 21.40 10.18 -16.81
C MET A 409 20.38 10.87 -17.73
N MET A 410 19.15 11.05 -17.27
CA MET A 410 18.10 11.69 -18.05
C MET A 410 18.31 13.20 -18.18
N VAL A 411 18.88 13.87 -17.18
CA VAL A 411 19.35 15.26 -17.32
C VAL A 411 20.48 15.36 -18.35
N ALA A 412 21.48 14.46 -18.29
CA ALA A 412 22.55 14.41 -19.30
C ALA A 412 22.00 14.20 -20.72
N LYS A 413 21.00 13.32 -20.87
CA LYS A 413 20.29 13.11 -22.15
C LYS A 413 19.59 14.39 -22.61
N ALA A 414 18.83 15.05 -21.74
CA ALA A 414 18.10 16.28 -22.06
C ALA A 414 19.04 17.40 -22.52
N GLU A 415 20.17 17.58 -21.84
CA GLU A 415 21.17 18.61 -22.16
C GLU A 415 22.08 18.26 -23.36
N GLY A 416 21.94 17.06 -23.94
CA GLY A 416 22.74 16.62 -25.08
C GLY A 416 24.16 16.18 -24.70
N LYS A 417 24.39 15.79 -23.45
CA LYS A 417 25.66 15.33 -22.88
C LYS A 417 25.81 13.82 -23.05
N THR A 418 25.96 13.40 -24.31
CA THR A 418 25.91 11.98 -24.70
C THR A 418 27.02 11.13 -24.06
N SER A 419 28.19 11.70 -23.79
CA SER A 419 29.30 10.97 -23.15
C SER A 419 28.96 10.60 -21.71
N GLU A 420 28.49 11.60 -20.96
CA GLU A 420 28.05 11.49 -19.58
C GLU A 420 26.84 10.55 -19.46
N GLN A 421 25.87 10.69 -20.37
CA GLN A 421 24.71 9.79 -20.46
C GLN A 421 25.16 8.32 -20.63
N LYS A 422 26.06 8.02 -21.58
CA LYS A 422 26.55 6.66 -21.82
C LYS A 422 27.32 6.09 -20.62
N LYS A 423 28.10 6.92 -19.93
CA LYS A 423 28.83 6.53 -18.71
C LYS A 423 27.85 6.13 -17.60
N LEU A 424 26.80 6.94 -17.39
CA LEU A 424 25.77 6.65 -16.39
C LEU A 424 24.93 5.44 -16.77
N LEU A 425 24.55 5.28 -18.04
CA LEU A 425 23.84 4.09 -18.52
C LEU A 425 24.61 2.81 -18.19
N LYS A 426 25.92 2.76 -18.51
CA LYS A 426 26.77 1.60 -18.23
C LYS A 426 26.95 1.35 -16.73
N LEU A 427 26.97 2.41 -15.90
CA LEU A 427 27.00 2.28 -14.45
C LEU A 427 25.72 1.64 -13.92
N ILE A 428 24.55 2.10 -14.38
CA ILE A 428 23.24 1.60 -13.98
C ILE A 428 23.08 0.13 -14.40
N GLU A 429 23.36 -0.19 -15.67
CA GLU A 429 23.38 -1.56 -16.19
C GLU A 429 24.26 -2.45 -15.31
N GLY A 430 25.54 -2.10 -15.13
CA GLY A 430 26.48 -2.91 -14.35
C GLY A 430 26.02 -3.16 -12.90
N ARG A 431 25.35 -2.18 -12.27
CA ARG A 431 24.81 -2.34 -10.90
C ARG A 431 23.63 -3.28 -10.87
N ILE A 432 22.67 -3.15 -11.79
CA ILE A 432 21.51 -4.05 -11.88
C ILE A 432 21.98 -5.48 -12.21
N GLU A 433 22.85 -5.61 -13.21
CA GLU A 433 23.41 -6.89 -13.66
C GLU A 433 24.18 -7.60 -12.53
N SER A 434 24.87 -6.86 -11.66
CA SER A 434 25.57 -7.46 -10.51
C SER A 434 24.64 -8.12 -9.49
N TRP A 435 23.37 -7.73 -9.44
CA TRP A 435 22.37 -8.33 -8.55
C TRP A 435 21.56 -9.42 -9.22
N PHE A 436 21.36 -9.30 -10.54
CA PHE A 436 20.62 -10.29 -11.33
C PHE A 436 21.47 -11.48 -11.76
N ASN A 437 22.78 -11.45 -11.54
CA ASN A 437 23.66 -12.57 -11.83
C ASN A 437 23.97 -13.41 -10.57
N ASP A 438 24.56 -14.58 -10.77
CA ASP A 438 24.82 -15.54 -9.69
C ASP A 438 26.24 -15.49 -9.12
N ARG A 439 27.01 -14.46 -9.47
CA ARG A 439 28.45 -14.34 -9.18
C ARG A 439 28.75 -13.48 -7.96
N HIS A 440 27.79 -12.68 -7.51
CA HIS A 440 27.96 -11.78 -6.36
C HIS A 440 27.27 -12.32 -5.11
N ALA A 441 27.71 -11.82 -3.96
CA ALA A 441 27.07 -12.13 -2.69
C ALA A 441 25.66 -11.53 -2.62
N THR A 442 25.46 -10.33 -3.16
CA THR A 442 24.14 -9.73 -3.36
C THR A 442 23.39 -10.46 -4.46
N HIS A 443 22.15 -10.87 -4.21
CA HIS A 443 21.37 -11.67 -5.16
C HIS A 443 19.88 -11.62 -4.84
N PHE A 444 19.06 -12.11 -5.76
CA PHE A 444 17.65 -12.37 -5.51
C PHE A 444 17.37 -13.87 -5.30
N ARG A 445 16.36 -14.15 -4.48
CA ARG A 445 15.88 -15.49 -4.17
C ARG A 445 14.37 -15.56 -4.30
N GLN A 446 13.86 -16.60 -4.96
CA GLN A 446 12.45 -16.94 -4.95
C GLN A 446 12.14 -17.79 -3.71
N ASP A 447 11.23 -17.31 -2.88
CA ASP A 447 10.60 -18.10 -1.82
C ASP A 447 9.24 -18.62 -2.30
N SER A 448 9.09 -19.95 -2.33
CA SER A 448 7.82 -20.60 -2.72
C SER A 448 6.89 -20.87 -1.55
N THR A 449 7.31 -20.65 -0.30
CA THR A 449 6.50 -20.94 0.89
C THR A 449 5.39 -19.91 1.06
N ILE A 450 5.69 -18.64 0.79
CA ILE A 450 4.72 -17.54 0.76
C ILE A 450 4.55 -16.93 -0.63
N GLY A 451 5.38 -17.33 -1.60
CA GLY A 451 5.30 -16.86 -2.98
C GLY A 451 5.79 -15.43 -3.11
N THR A 452 7.11 -15.24 -2.98
CA THR A 452 7.77 -13.92 -3.12
C THR A 452 9.17 -14.00 -3.72
N PHE A 453 9.64 -12.89 -4.26
CA PHE A 453 10.99 -12.70 -4.77
C PHE A 453 11.72 -11.66 -3.93
N VAL A 454 12.69 -12.11 -3.14
CA VAL A 454 13.40 -11.29 -2.14
C VAL A 454 14.82 -10.98 -2.57
N GLY A 455 15.25 -9.72 -2.39
CA GLY A 455 16.64 -9.31 -2.56
C GLY A 455 17.43 -9.44 -1.26
N LEU A 456 18.70 -9.83 -1.37
CA LEU A 456 19.61 -10.04 -0.25
C LEU A 456 20.93 -9.28 -0.45
N PRO A 457 21.50 -8.64 0.60
CA PRO A 457 21.01 -8.60 1.98
C PRO A 457 19.74 -7.77 2.14
N GLN A 458 18.96 -8.07 3.18
CA GLN A 458 17.76 -7.31 3.47
C GLN A 458 18.10 -5.93 4.05
N GLU A 459 17.19 -4.98 3.86
CA GLU A 459 17.12 -3.72 4.61
C GLU A 459 15.68 -3.48 5.06
N PHE A 460 15.50 -2.81 6.20
CA PHE A 460 14.18 -2.38 6.73
C PHE A 460 13.13 -3.49 6.92
N GLY A 461 13.58 -4.74 7.12
CA GLY A 461 12.69 -5.89 7.28
C GLY A 461 12.06 -6.36 5.98
N SER A 462 12.60 -5.96 4.82
CA SER A 462 12.12 -6.40 3.50
C SER A 462 12.03 -7.92 3.36
N VAL A 463 12.89 -8.69 4.04
CA VAL A 463 12.78 -10.16 4.06
C VAL A 463 12.05 -10.65 5.30
N SER A 464 12.50 -10.31 6.51
CA SER A 464 11.94 -10.89 7.74
C SER A 464 10.49 -10.50 8.03
N HIS A 465 10.02 -9.36 7.51
CA HIS A 465 8.66 -8.84 7.70
C HIS A 465 7.91 -8.60 6.38
N MET A 466 8.53 -8.89 5.23
CA MET A 466 7.97 -8.61 3.90
C MET A 466 7.63 -7.13 3.70
N ASN A 467 8.43 -6.25 4.28
CA ASN A 467 8.20 -4.81 4.20
C ASN A 467 8.63 -4.24 2.84
N ASP A 468 7.95 -3.20 2.39
CA ASP A 468 8.54 -2.17 1.52
C ASP A 468 9.02 -2.63 0.13
N HIS A 469 8.57 -3.79 -0.35
CA HIS A 469 8.97 -4.29 -1.66
C HIS A 469 8.64 -3.31 -2.79
N HIS A 470 7.50 -2.61 -2.72
CA HIS A 470 7.15 -1.56 -3.68
C HIS A 470 8.07 -0.34 -3.57
N PHE A 471 8.46 0.08 -2.36
CA PHE A 471 9.45 1.16 -2.19
C PHE A 471 10.80 0.77 -2.77
N HIS A 472 11.34 -0.38 -2.36
CA HIS A 472 12.63 -0.87 -2.82
C HIS A 472 12.59 -1.08 -4.34
N TYR A 473 11.74 -1.97 -4.82
CA TYR A 473 11.73 -2.38 -6.22
C TYR A 473 11.21 -1.30 -7.15
N GLY A 474 10.48 -0.30 -6.65
CA GLY A 474 10.10 0.87 -7.44
C GLY A 474 11.29 1.60 -8.06
N TYR A 475 12.38 1.79 -7.28
CA TYR A 475 13.62 2.36 -7.82
C TYR A 475 14.27 1.48 -8.90
N TRP A 476 14.25 0.15 -8.69
CA TRP A 476 14.82 -0.81 -9.64
C TRP A 476 14.04 -0.83 -10.95
N LEU A 477 12.71 -0.78 -10.86
CA LEU A 477 11.81 -0.73 -12.01
C LEU A 477 11.97 0.58 -12.78
N MET A 478 12.03 1.72 -12.07
CA MET A 478 12.28 3.03 -12.67
C MET A 478 13.62 3.06 -13.42
N ALA A 479 14.71 2.63 -12.77
CA ALA A 479 16.03 2.58 -13.39
C ALA A 479 16.07 1.60 -14.58
N SER A 480 15.46 0.42 -14.45
CA SER A 480 15.37 -0.57 -15.53
C SER A 480 14.57 -0.06 -16.72
N ALA A 481 13.49 0.70 -16.48
CA ALA A 481 12.72 1.34 -17.53
C ALA A 481 13.56 2.37 -18.30
N TYR A 482 14.33 3.20 -17.60
CA TYR A 482 15.25 4.13 -18.26
C TYR A 482 16.38 3.43 -19.02
N VAL A 483 16.89 2.30 -18.52
CA VAL A 483 17.80 1.44 -19.29
C VAL A 483 17.10 0.96 -20.55
N ALA A 484 15.92 0.34 -20.45
CA ALA A 484 15.17 -0.19 -21.59
C ALA A 484 14.89 0.86 -22.68
N MET A 485 14.59 2.09 -22.29
CA MET A 485 14.36 3.20 -23.23
C MET A 485 15.62 3.64 -24.01
N ASN A 486 16.82 3.30 -23.52
CA ASN A 486 18.10 3.67 -24.13
C ASN A 486 18.91 2.47 -24.65
N ASP A 487 18.60 1.26 -24.18
CA ASP A 487 19.10 -0.05 -24.64
C ASP A 487 17.95 -1.09 -24.60
N PRO A 488 17.10 -1.16 -25.65
CA PRO A 488 16.01 -2.12 -25.71
C PRO A 488 16.46 -3.59 -25.75
N ALA A 489 17.70 -3.86 -26.20
CA ALA A 489 18.23 -5.22 -26.26
C ALA A 489 18.51 -5.76 -24.85
N TRP A 490 18.98 -4.91 -23.94
CA TRP A 490 19.15 -5.22 -22.52
C TRP A 490 17.83 -5.68 -21.87
N ALA A 491 16.72 -5.05 -22.24
CA ALA A 491 15.40 -5.29 -21.68
C ALA A 491 14.67 -6.52 -22.26
N ALA A 492 15.23 -7.19 -23.28
CA ALA A 492 14.62 -8.39 -23.84
C ALA A 492 14.44 -9.47 -22.75
N PRO A 493 13.36 -10.28 -22.78
CA PRO A 493 13.16 -11.37 -21.82
C PRO A 493 14.30 -12.40 -21.81
N SER A 494 14.97 -12.60 -22.94
CA SER A 494 16.16 -13.45 -23.06
C SER A 494 17.44 -12.82 -22.51
N ALA A 495 17.42 -11.51 -22.24
CA ALA A 495 18.48 -10.76 -21.57
C ALA A 495 18.11 -10.56 -20.08
N TRP A 496 17.93 -9.32 -19.62
CA TRP A 496 17.66 -9.02 -18.21
C TRP A 496 16.18 -8.78 -17.89
N GLY A 497 15.34 -8.59 -18.92
CA GLY A 497 13.92 -8.28 -18.75
C GLY A 497 13.13 -9.36 -18.00
N GLY A 498 13.56 -10.63 -18.08
CA GLY A 498 12.95 -11.71 -17.30
C GLY A 498 13.08 -11.49 -15.78
N MET A 499 14.24 -11.04 -15.31
CA MET A 499 14.50 -10.74 -13.90
C MET A 499 13.72 -9.50 -13.45
N VAL A 500 13.66 -8.45 -14.27
CA VAL A 500 12.82 -7.27 -13.99
C VAL A 500 11.34 -7.67 -13.86
N ASN A 501 10.84 -8.56 -14.72
CA ASN A 501 9.46 -9.06 -14.64
C ASN A 501 9.16 -9.88 -13.37
N LYS A 502 10.19 -10.46 -12.71
CA LYS A 502 10.01 -11.07 -11.37
C LYS A 502 9.78 -10.02 -10.29
N LEU A 503 10.49 -8.88 -10.35
CA LEU A 503 10.23 -7.75 -9.44
C LEU A 503 8.83 -7.18 -9.64
N VAL A 504 8.40 -7.01 -10.90
CA VAL A 504 7.02 -6.61 -11.24
C VAL A 504 6.00 -7.58 -10.65
N ALA A 505 6.17 -8.87 -10.90
CA ALA A 505 5.22 -9.88 -10.45
C ALA A 505 5.13 -9.94 -8.92
N ASP A 506 6.23 -9.65 -8.22
CA ASP A 506 6.27 -9.66 -6.77
C ASP A 506 5.44 -8.55 -6.13
N ILE A 507 5.48 -7.32 -6.66
CA ILE A 507 4.74 -6.19 -6.09
C ILE A 507 3.35 -6.00 -6.72
N ALA A 508 3.17 -6.36 -8.00
CA ALA A 508 1.99 -5.98 -8.77
C ALA A 508 1.69 -6.93 -9.96
N THR A 509 1.13 -8.10 -9.69
CA THR A 509 0.49 -8.94 -10.72
C THR A 509 -1.04 -8.74 -10.75
N GLU A 510 -1.62 -8.58 -11.93
CA GLU A 510 -3.08 -8.53 -12.14
C GLU A 510 -3.74 -9.93 -12.09
N GLN A 511 -2.95 -11.00 -12.03
CA GLN A 511 -3.44 -12.37 -12.04
C GLN A 511 -3.79 -12.86 -10.62
N HIS A 512 -5.07 -13.19 -10.39
CA HIS A 512 -5.53 -13.78 -9.14
C HIS A 512 -5.18 -15.26 -9.01
N GLY A 513 -5.01 -15.74 -7.77
CA GLY A 513 -4.97 -17.17 -7.45
C GLY A 513 -3.65 -17.88 -7.78
N ARG A 514 -2.62 -17.14 -8.20
CA ARG A 514 -1.27 -17.67 -8.42
C ARG A 514 -0.65 -18.19 -7.12
N ALA A 515 0.22 -19.18 -7.24
CA ALA A 515 0.97 -19.77 -6.13
C ALA A 515 2.34 -19.11 -5.93
N ASP A 516 2.87 -18.45 -6.96
CA ASP A 516 4.21 -17.85 -6.96
C ASP A 516 4.22 -16.37 -6.55
N PHE A 517 3.12 -15.64 -6.79
CA PHE A 517 2.93 -14.24 -6.36
C PHE A 517 1.45 -13.93 -6.10
N PRO A 518 1.10 -13.12 -5.06
CA PRO A 518 -0.28 -12.72 -4.81
C PRO A 518 -0.71 -11.59 -5.76
N TYR A 519 -2.02 -11.47 -5.99
CA TYR A 519 -2.60 -10.33 -6.71
C TYR A 519 -2.27 -9.03 -5.96
N LEU A 520 -1.66 -8.07 -6.66
CA LEU A 520 -1.32 -6.73 -6.16
C LEU A 520 -0.83 -6.70 -4.70
N ARG A 521 0.29 -7.38 -4.40
CA ARG A 521 0.81 -7.59 -3.03
C ARG A 521 0.62 -6.36 -2.14
N ASN A 522 1.23 -5.24 -2.55
CA ASN A 522 1.31 -4.04 -1.74
C ASN A 522 0.04 -3.17 -1.81
N PHE A 523 -0.76 -3.26 -2.87
CA PHE A 523 -1.84 -2.31 -3.13
C PHE A 523 -3.18 -2.80 -2.57
N ASP A 524 -3.81 -1.99 -1.72
CA ASP A 524 -5.19 -2.20 -1.28
C ASP A 524 -6.15 -1.58 -2.29
N ALA A 525 -6.85 -2.44 -3.03
CA ALA A 525 -7.72 -1.98 -4.11
C ALA A 525 -8.88 -1.08 -3.63
N TYR A 526 -9.30 -1.19 -2.36
CA TYR A 526 -10.45 -0.48 -1.83
C TYR A 526 -10.06 0.74 -0.99
N GLU A 527 -9.03 0.66 -0.16
CA GLU A 527 -8.47 1.87 0.49
C GLU A 527 -7.80 2.79 -0.54
N GLY A 528 -7.39 2.25 -1.69
CA GLY A 528 -6.88 3.00 -2.83
C GLY A 528 -5.40 3.35 -2.72
N HIS A 529 -4.70 2.81 -1.72
CA HIS A 529 -3.28 3.03 -1.48
C HIS A 529 -2.57 1.73 -1.11
N SER A 530 -1.25 1.81 -1.08
CA SER A 530 -0.39 0.70 -0.73
C SER A 530 -0.17 0.56 0.77
N TRP A 531 0.18 -0.65 1.19
CA TRP A 531 0.57 -0.99 2.55
C TRP A 531 2.03 -1.47 2.58
N ALA A 532 2.77 -0.94 3.54
CA ALA A 532 4.21 -1.13 3.66
C ALA A 532 4.55 -2.42 4.42
N SER A 533 3.89 -2.67 5.57
CA SER A 533 4.19 -3.83 6.41
C SER A 533 3.60 -5.13 5.84
N GLY A 534 4.44 -6.14 5.64
CA GLY A 534 4.00 -7.39 5.04
C GLY A 534 3.22 -8.32 5.97
N ASP A 535 3.56 -8.32 7.26
CA ASP A 535 2.88 -9.13 8.28
C ASP A 535 1.76 -8.38 9.03
N ALA A 536 1.70 -7.05 8.93
CA ALA A 536 0.78 -6.17 9.64
C ALA A 536 0.75 -6.44 11.16
N ALA A 537 1.90 -6.75 11.76
CA ALA A 537 2.03 -7.16 13.15
C ALA A 537 1.96 -5.99 14.17
N MET A 538 0.94 -5.12 14.05
CA MET A 538 0.79 -3.93 14.88
C MET A 538 -0.66 -3.72 15.34
N TYR A 539 -0.86 -3.20 16.56
CA TYR A 539 -2.20 -2.88 17.06
C TYR A 539 -2.92 -1.80 16.24
N ALA A 540 -2.14 -0.94 15.58
CA ALA A 540 -2.63 0.10 14.68
C ALA A 540 -3.06 -0.42 13.29
N GLY A 541 -2.96 -1.74 13.06
CA GLY A 541 -3.14 -2.34 11.74
C GLY A 541 -1.90 -2.17 10.87
N ASN A 542 -2.09 -2.23 9.55
CA ASN A 542 -1.01 -1.97 8.59
C ASN A 542 -0.67 -0.46 8.54
N ASN A 543 0.42 -0.08 7.87
CA ASN A 543 0.87 1.31 7.75
C ASN A 543 1.51 1.60 6.39
N GLN A 544 1.51 2.87 6.00
CA GLN A 544 2.34 3.41 4.92
C GLN A 544 2.85 4.80 5.34
N GLU A 545 4.15 5.02 5.20
CA GLU A 545 4.81 6.30 5.44
C GLU A 545 5.06 7.01 4.11
N SER A 546 6.04 6.58 3.32
CA SER A 546 6.39 7.21 2.04
C SER A 546 5.41 6.82 0.92
N SER A 547 4.31 7.56 0.82
CA SER A 547 3.35 7.37 -0.28
C SER A 547 3.95 7.73 -1.65
N SER A 548 4.92 8.64 -1.70
CA SER A 548 5.64 9.03 -2.92
C SER A 548 6.54 7.93 -3.47
N GLU A 549 7.12 7.07 -2.63
CA GLU A 549 7.86 5.89 -3.10
C GLU A 549 6.93 4.83 -3.74
N ALA A 550 5.70 4.69 -3.26
CA ALA A 550 4.68 3.87 -3.93
C ALA A 550 4.34 4.45 -5.32
N VAL A 551 4.14 5.77 -5.42
CA VAL A 551 3.92 6.46 -6.71
C VAL A 551 5.11 6.26 -7.66
N ASN A 552 6.35 6.33 -7.16
CA ASN A 552 7.55 6.04 -7.94
C ASN A 552 7.55 4.60 -8.49
N ALA A 553 7.11 3.61 -7.70
CA ALA A 553 6.98 2.23 -8.16
C ALA A 553 5.98 2.10 -9.31
N TRP A 554 4.81 2.72 -9.18
CA TRP A 554 3.76 2.70 -10.19
C TRP A 554 4.17 3.44 -11.46
N ALA A 555 4.87 4.56 -11.34
CA ALA A 555 5.50 5.24 -12.45
C ALA A 555 6.55 4.37 -13.16
N GLY A 556 7.36 3.62 -12.39
CA GLY A 556 8.30 2.64 -12.91
C GLY A 556 7.61 1.53 -13.73
N LEU A 557 6.45 1.04 -13.28
CA LEU A 557 5.65 0.07 -14.04
C LEU A 557 5.11 0.64 -15.36
N ILE A 558 4.65 1.89 -15.34
CA ILE A 558 4.17 2.59 -16.55
C ILE A 558 5.30 2.68 -17.58
N LEU A 559 6.47 3.16 -17.17
CA LEU A 559 7.62 3.32 -18.06
C LEU A 559 8.18 1.98 -18.53
N TRP A 560 8.26 0.96 -17.67
CA TRP A 560 8.68 -0.39 -18.07
C TRP A 560 7.69 -1.01 -19.06
N GLY A 561 6.38 -0.86 -18.82
CA GLY A 561 5.33 -1.30 -19.72
C GLY A 561 5.41 -0.61 -21.09
N GLU A 562 5.66 0.70 -21.12
CA GLU A 562 5.87 1.46 -22.36
C GLU A 562 7.15 1.01 -23.10
N ALA A 563 8.29 0.94 -22.40
CA ALA A 563 9.58 0.59 -22.98
C ALA A 563 9.65 -0.86 -23.51
N THR A 564 8.87 -1.77 -22.93
CA THR A 564 8.79 -3.19 -23.34
C THR A 564 7.55 -3.49 -24.19
N HIS A 565 6.78 -2.48 -24.58
CA HIS A 565 5.54 -2.60 -25.36
C HIS A 565 4.48 -3.53 -24.72
N ASN A 566 4.41 -3.55 -23.39
CA ASN A 566 3.43 -4.27 -22.60
C ASN A 566 2.31 -3.33 -22.13
N THR A 567 1.30 -3.14 -22.99
CA THR A 567 0.14 -2.27 -22.71
C THR A 567 -0.65 -2.69 -21.46
N LYS A 568 -0.72 -4.00 -21.16
CA LYS A 568 -1.41 -4.48 -19.96
C LYS A 568 -0.71 -3.99 -18.70
N LEU A 569 0.61 -4.16 -18.63
CA LEU A 569 1.41 -3.71 -17.49
C LEU A 569 1.39 -2.18 -17.37
N ARG A 570 1.50 -1.47 -18.49
CA ARG A 570 1.35 -0.01 -18.50
C ARG A 570 0.02 0.41 -17.90
N ASN A 571 -1.09 -0.16 -18.38
CA ASN A 571 -2.42 0.22 -17.92
C ASN A 571 -2.65 -0.17 -16.45
N LEU A 572 -2.05 -1.27 -15.98
CA LEU A 572 -2.00 -1.61 -14.56
C LEU A 572 -1.27 -0.52 -13.77
N GLY A 573 -0.07 -0.12 -14.21
CA GLY A 573 0.68 0.98 -13.60
C GLY A 573 -0.12 2.28 -13.56
N ILE A 574 -0.86 2.61 -14.62
CA ILE A 574 -1.73 3.80 -14.69
C ILE A 574 -2.86 3.71 -13.66
N TYR A 575 -3.50 2.54 -13.51
CA TYR A 575 -4.53 2.33 -12.49
C TYR A 575 -3.97 2.54 -11.08
N LEU A 576 -2.85 1.87 -10.76
CA LEU A 576 -2.22 1.98 -9.44
C LEU A 576 -1.77 3.42 -9.14
N TYR A 577 -1.07 4.05 -10.08
CA TYR A 577 -0.63 5.45 -9.98
C TYR A 577 -1.79 6.41 -9.73
N THR A 578 -2.86 6.30 -10.52
CA THR A 578 -4.01 7.22 -10.42
C THR A 578 -4.79 7.02 -9.12
N SER A 579 -4.99 5.77 -8.70
CA SER A 579 -5.70 5.48 -7.44
C SER A 579 -4.87 5.86 -6.21
N GLU A 580 -3.57 5.55 -6.20
CA GLU A 580 -2.67 5.94 -5.12
C GLU A 580 -2.65 7.47 -4.94
N ILE A 581 -2.54 8.24 -6.03
CA ILE A 581 -2.58 9.72 -5.94
C ILE A 581 -3.91 10.24 -5.40
N ALA A 582 -5.04 9.67 -5.83
CA ALA A 582 -6.34 10.08 -5.32
C ALA A 582 -6.45 9.85 -3.80
N SER A 583 -5.89 8.75 -3.30
CA SER A 583 -5.81 8.47 -1.86
C SER A 583 -4.83 9.39 -1.12
N ILE A 584 -3.68 9.72 -1.72
CA ILE A 584 -2.66 10.60 -1.16
C ILE A 584 -3.21 12.01 -0.93
N HIS A 585 -3.88 12.57 -1.94
CA HIS A 585 -4.58 13.85 -1.84
C HIS A 585 -5.69 13.86 -0.79
N THR A 586 -6.19 12.70 -0.40
CA THR A 586 -7.29 12.54 0.56
C THR A 586 -6.78 12.29 1.99
N TYR A 587 -5.80 11.42 2.20
CA TYR A 587 -5.43 10.92 3.53
C TYR A 587 -4.11 11.48 4.06
N TRP A 588 -3.17 11.82 3.19
CA TRP A 588 -1.89 12.43 3.56
C TRP A 588 -2.00 13.96 3.54
N PHE A 589 -2.41 14.52 2.40
CA PHE A 589 -2.50 15.96 2.23
C PHE A 589 -3.87 16.55 2.59
N ASP A 590 -4.92 15.72 2.57
CA ASP A 590 -6.31 16.13 2.84
C ASP A 590 -6.69 17.46 2.18
N LEU A 591 -6.47 17.56 0.86
CA LEU A 591 -6.63 18.79 0.08
C LEU A 591 -8.04 19.37 0.13
N LYS A 592 -9.03 18.55 0.52
CA LYS A 592 -10.44 18.94 0.65
C LYS A 592 -10.91 19.10 2.10
N HIS A 593 -10.03 18.92 3.08
CA HIS A 593 -10.33 19.02 4.51
C HIS A 593 -11.48 18.11 4.97
N GLN A 594 -11.41 16.83 4.57
CA GLN A 594 -12.43 15.81 4.82
C GLN A 594 -12.00 14.76 5.84
N VAL A 595 -10.71 14.69 6.19
CA VAL A 595 -10.14 13.58 6.96
C VAL A 595 -9.44 14.05 8.22
N LEU A 596 -8.51 14.99 8.09
CA LEU A 596 -7.66 15.44 9.19
C LEU A 596 -8.45 16.42 10.07
N GLY A 597 -8.89 15.95 11.23
CA GLY A 597 -9.63 16.77 12.19
C GLY A 597 -8.80 17.98 12.68
N ALA A 598 -9.47 19.11 12.93
CA ALA A 598 -8.82 20.37 13.31
C ALA A 598 -7.95 20.28 14.59
N ASP A 599 -8.28 19.38 15.50
CA ASP A 599 -7.52 19.08 16.71
C ASP A 599 -6.24 18.27 16.46
N PHE A 600 -6.01 17.71 15.25
CA PHE A 600 -4.72 17.15 14.85
C PHE A 600 -3.63 18.21 14.76
N GLY A 601 -3.98 19.48 14.51
CA GLY A 601 -3.05 20.60 14.51
C GLY A 601 -2.14 20.70 13.28
N HIS A 602 -2.23 19.75 12.35
CA HIS A 602 -1.50 19.72 11.09
C HIS A 602 -2.47 19.55 9.92
N SER A 603 -2.14 20.14 8.77
CA SER A 603 -2.87 19.92 7.52
C SER A 603 -2.36 18.72 6.72
N PHE A 604 -1.37 18.01 7.26
CA PHE A 604 -0.65 16.94 6.59
C PHE A 604 -0.38 15.80 7.58
N ALA A 605 -0.60 14.56 7.15
CA ALA A 605 -0.16 13.36 7.85
C ALA A 605 0.98 12.71 7.08
N SER A 606 2.07 12.38 7.75
CA SER A 606 3.23 11.71 7.15
C SER A 606 3.09 10.19 7.16
N MET A 607 2.29 9.65 8.08
CA MET A 607 2.03 8.22 8.19
C MET A 607 0.54 7.94 8.34
N VAL A 608 0.05 6.99 7.55
CA VAL A 608 -1.31 6.49 7.61
C VAL A 608 -1.28 5.03 8.03
N PHE A 609 -2.12 4.68 9.00
CA PHE A 609 -2.27 3.34 9.55
C PHE A 609 -3.72 2.86 9.38
N GLY A 610 -3.98 1.57 9.63
CA GLY A 610 -5.34 1.03 9.68
C GLY A 610 -6.24 1.75 10.70
N ASP A 611 -5.67 2.21 11.82
CA ASP A 611 -6.42 2.85 12.91
C ASP A 611 -6.09 4.32 13.15
N LYS A 612 -5.02 4.85 12.56
CA LYS A 612 -4.59 6.22 12.83
C LYS A 612 -3.99 6.95 11.64
N TYR A 613 -3.82 8.25 11.82
CA TYR A 613 -2.91 9.07 11.05
C TYR A 613 -2.02 9.87 12.01
N ALA A 614 -0.78 10.13 11.60
CA ALA A 614 0.25 10.73 12.44
C ALA A 614 1.14 11.72 11.68
N TYR A 615 1.68 12.68 12.43
CA TYR A 615 2.75 13.58 12.00
C TYR A 615 4.04 13.13 12.70
N ASN A 616 4.72 12.15 12.11
CA ASN A 616 5.96 11.54 12.63
C ASN A 616 6.70 10.74 11.54
N THR A 617 7.90 10.23 11.80
CA THR A 617 8.52 9.19 10.97
C THR A 617 8.94 7.97 11.79
N TRP A 618 9.43 6.93 11.11
CA TRP A 618 10.02 5.76 11.77
C TRP A 618 11.38 6.01 12.43
N TRP A 619 12.10 7.09 12.12
CA TRP A 619 13.46 7.32 12.62
C TRP A 619 13.70 8.67 13.30
N THR A 620 12.94 9.71 12.94
CA THR A 620 13.12 11.08 13.42
C THR A 620 11.79 11.80 13.65
N GLU A 621 11.82 12.81 14.50
CA GLU A 621 10.72 13.77 14.67
C GLU A 621 11.02 15.11 13.99
N GLU A 622 12.05 15.16 13.14
CA GLU A 622 12.49 16.39 12.48
C GLU A 622 11.51 16.80 11.36
N PRO A 623 10.95 18.03 11.39
CA PRO A 623 9.86 18.41 10.49
C PRO A 623 10.17 18.35 8.99
N ARG A 624 11.38 18.67 8.55
CA ARG A 624 11.76 18.61 7.12
C ARG A 624 11.76 17.17 6.63
N GLU A 625 12.22 16.24 7.47
CA GLU A 625 12.16 14.81 7.16
C GLU A 625 10.72 14.26 7.20
N ILE A 626 9.90 14.69 8.18
CA ILE A 626 8.47 14.35 8.26
C ILE A 626 7.71 14.77 6.99
N LEU A 627 7.98 15.96 6.45
CA LEU A 627 7.36 16.41 5.20
C LEU A 627 7.98 15.71 3.98
N GLY A 628 9.31 15.75 3.89
CA GLY A 628 10.06 15.32 2.70
C GLY A 628 9.89 13.85 2.36
N ILE A 629 9.59 12.99 3.33
CA ILE A 629 9.41 11.55 3.10
C ILE A 629 8.21 11.23 2.19
N ASN A 630 7.21 12.11 2.10
CA ASN A 630 6.08 11.98 1.18
C ASN A 630 6.23 12.79 -0.11
N MET A 631 7.41 13.35 -0.33
CA MET A 631 7.76 14.11 -1.54
C MET A 631 8.80 13.36 -2.37
N MET A 632 9.78 12.74 -1.70
CA MET A 632 10.85 12.00 -2.35
C MET A 632 10.41 10.62 -2.88
N PRO A 633 11.07 10.07 -3.91
CA PRO A 633 12.02 10.73 -4.77
C PRO A 633 11.34 11.76 -5.68
N ILE A 634 12.02 12.86 -5.96
CA ILE A 634 11.56 13.84 -6.95
C ILE A 634 11.85 13.27 -8.33
N THR A 635 10.79 13.08 -9.12
CA THR A 635 10.88 12.58 -10.50
C THR A 635 9.89 13.36 -11.36
N PRO A 636 9.95 13.23 -12.70
CA PRO A 636 8.89 13.77 -13.56
C PRO A 636 7.48 13.28 -13.21
N ALA A 637 7.35 12.13 -12.55
CA ALA A 637 6.06 11.61 -12.08
C ALA A 637 5.55 12.29 -10.79
N SER A 638 6.35 13.15 -10.14
CA SER A 638 6.01 13.86 -8.90
C SER A 638 5.16 15.12 -9.11
N ILE A 639 4.78 15.46 -10.35
CA ILE A 639 3.99 16.67 -10.65
C ILE A 639 2.59 16.68 -10.01
N TYR A 640 2.08 15.52 -9.59
CA TYR A 640 0.82 15.40 -8.85
C TYR A 640 0.85 16.11 -7.49
N LEU A 641 2.04 16.34 -6.95
CA LEU A 641 2.24 17.08 -5.70
C LEU A 641 1.83 18.56 -5.88
N GLY A 642 1.96 19.13 -7.08
CA GLY A 642 1.54 20.50 -7.39
C GLY A 642 0.05 20.67 -7.68
N ALA A 643 -0.81 19.78 -7.17
CA ALA A 643 -2.24 19.77 -7.46
C ALA A 643 -2.99 20.96 -6.85
N ASP A 644 -2.55 21.47 -5.71
CA ASP A 644 -3.11 22.66 -5.06
C ASP A 644 -2.00 23.63 -4.63
N PRO A 645 -1.65 24.60 -5.48
CA PRO A 645 -0.60 25.56 -5.17
C PRO A 645 -0.86 26.43 -3.93
N ALA A 646 -2.12 26.64 -3.55
CA ALA A 646 -2.42 27.39 -2.34
C ALA A 646 -2.13 26.56 -1.09
N TYR A 647 -2.50 25.27 -1.12
CA TYR A 647 -2.18 24.32 -0.07
C TYR A 647 -0.66 24.18 0.11
N ASP A 648 0.09 23.95 -0.97
CA ASP A 648 1.54 23.71 -0.88
C ASP A 648 2.29 24.90 -0.28
N ARG A 649 1.92 26.12 -0.69
CA ARG A 649 2.49 27.35 -0.11
C ARG A 649 2.16 27.50 1.37
N ALA A 650 0.94 27.14 1.77
CA ALA A 650 0.54 27.21 3.18
C ALA A 650 1.29 26.18 4.03
N LEU A 651 1.44 24.95 3.53
CA LEU A 651 2.21 23.89 4.19
C LEU A 651 3.67 24.31 4.37
N MET A 652 4.33 24.78 3.32
CA MET A 652 5.72 25.23 3.39
C MET A 652 5.92 26.49 4.24
N ALA A 653 4.92 27.37 4.33
CA ALA A 653 4.97 28.55 5.20
C ALA A 653 4.84 28.20 6.70
N GLN A 654 4.31 27.01 7.03
CA GLN A 654 4.19 26.53 8.40
C GLN A 654 5.49 25.90 8.93
N LEU A 655 6.28 25.27 8.04
CA LEU A 655 7.50 24.53 8.37
C LEU A 655 8.48 25.26 9.31
N PRO A 656 8.81 26.56 9.14
CA PRO A 656 9.73 27.23 10.06
C PRO A 656 9.25 27.29 11.52
N LYS A 657 7.91 27.30 11.73
CA LYS A 657 7.36 27.24 13.09
C LYS A 657 7.52 25.85 13.69
N ASP A 658 7.37 24.81 12.87
CA ASP A 658 7.51 23.42 13.31
C ASP A 658 8.98 23.11 13.61
N GLU A 659 9.92 23.60 12.79
CA GLU A 659 11.36 23.53 13.05
C GLU A 659 11.72 24.27 14.36
N ALA A 660 11.16 25.46 14.58
CA ALA A 660 11.38 26.21 15.82
C ALA A 660 10.76 25.52 17.05
N ALA A 661 9.65 24.80 16.87
CA ALA A 661 9.09 23.96 17.92
C ALA A 661 10.03 22.80 18.22
N TYR A 662 10.39 22.00 17.22
CA TYR A 662 11.35 20.88 17.29
C TYR A 662 12.64 21.29 18.01
N ALA A 663 13.27 22.40 17.61
CA ALA A 663 14.50 22.90 18.21
C ALA A 663 14.37 23.26 19.71
N LYS A 664 13.19 23.75 20.14
CA LYS A 664 12.93 24.06 21.56
C LYS A 664 12.78 22.82 22.43
N HIS A 665 12.38 21.68 21.87
CA HIS A 665 12.27 20.43 22.65
C HIS A 665 13.64 19.94 23.14
N GLY A 666 14.75 20.41 22.53
CA GLY A 666 16.11 20.14 22.99
C GLY A 666 16.55 18.68 22.82
N VAL A 667 15.75 17.87 22.10
CA VAL A 667 16.10 16.50 21.70
C VAL A 667 16.78 16.60 20.35
N SER A 668 18.07 16.26 20.29
CA SER A 668 18.76 16.00 19.03
C SER A 668 18.86 14.50 18.85
N ASP A 669 18.34 14.00 17.74
CA ASP A 669 18.46 12.61 17.26
C ASP A 669 19.69 12.41 16.37
N GLY A 670 20.48 13.47 16.15
CA GLY A 670 21.64 13.47 15.26
C GLY A 670 21.34 13.97 13.85
N THR A 671 20.09 14.37 13.54
CA THR A 671 19.76 15.00 12.26
C THR A 671 20.57 16.29 12.06
N PRO A 672 21.26 16.46 10.91
CA PRO A 672 22.01 17.68 10.60
C PRO A 672 21.14 18.94 10.56
N ALA A 673 21.76 20.09 10.83
CA ALA A 673 21.08 21.38 10.79
C ALA A 673 20.56 21.75 9.39
N ASP A 674 21.17 21.22 8.34
CA ASP A 674 20.73 21.31 6.95
C ASP A 674 20.47 19.89 6.45
N ILE A 675 19.22 19.60 6.08
CA ILE A 675 18.80 18.31 5.55
C ILE A 675 17.63 18.51 4.57
N TRP A 676 17.66 17.78 3.45
CA TRP A 676 16.58 17.64 2.47
C TRP A 676 16.00 18.94 1.88
N GLN A 677 16.77 20.04 1.93
CA GLN A 677 16.36 21.31 1.35
C GLN A 677 16.10 21.21 -0.17
N ASP A 678 16.79 20.30 -0.84
CA ASP A 678 16.64 19.98 -2.26
C ASP A 678 15.25 19.39 -2.57
N VAL A 679 14.80 18.44 -1.74
CA VAL A 679 13.46 17.84 -1.85
C VAL A 679 12.38 18.89 -1.60
N LEU A 680 12.50 19.64 -0.51
CA LEU A 680 11.51 20.66 -0.13
C LEU A 680 11.44 21.84 -1.11
N ALA A 681 12.59 22.30 -1.61
CA ALA A 681 12.65 23.33 -2.64
C ALA A 681 12.02 22.84 -3.95
N SER A 682 12.27 21.58 -4.33
CA SER A 682 11.68 20.97 -5.53
C SER A 682 10.16 20.84 -5.42
N PHE A 683 9.64 20.47 -4.25
CA PHE A 683 8.21 20.45 -3.95
C PHE A 683 7.62 21.86 -4.05
N LEU A 684 8.19 22.85 -3.35
CA LEU A 684 7.69 24.23 -3.38
C LEU A 684 7.70 24.81 -4.81
N ALA A 685 8.72 24.47 -5.61
CA ALA A 685 8.82 24.93 -6.99
C ALA A 685 7.67 24.46 -7.90
N LEU A 686 7.02 23.34 -7.60
CA LEU A 686 5.83 22.90 -8.34
C LEU A 686 4.69 23.93 -8.25
N SER A 687 4.65 24.72 -7.19
CA SER A 687 3.56 25.64 -6.90
C SER A 687 3.98 27.12 -6.91
N ASP A 688 5.26 27.38 -6.68
CA ASP A 688 5.92 28.67 -6.81
C ASP A 688 7.40 28.48 -7.21
N PRO A 689 7.72 28.47 -8.52
CA PRO A 689 9.07 28.20 -9.01
C PRO A 689 10.12 29.16 -8.44
N GLN A 690 9.78 30.44 -8.27
CA GLN A 690 10.71 31.45 -7.76
C GLN A 690 10.99 31.24 -6.26
N ALA A 691 9.95 30.95 -5.47
CA ALA A 691 10.12 30.66 -4.05
C ALA A 691 10.89 29.36 -3.82
N GLY A 692 10.59 28.31 -4.61
CA GLY A 692 11.33 27.05 -4.60
C GLY A 692 12.81 27.27 -4.89
N PHE A 693 13.15 27.93 -6.01
CA PHE A 693 14.54 28.24 -6.36
C PHE A 693 15.26 29.04 -5.28
N LYS A 694 14.61 30.08 -4.74
CA LYS A 694 15.19 30.92 -3.68
C LYS A 694 15.46 30.15 -2.38
N SER A 695 14.66 29.12 -2.09
CA SER A 695 14.80 28.30 -0.88
C SER A 695 15.93 27.28 -0.96
N TRP A 696 16.46 27.03 -2.17
CA TRP A 696 17.55 26.08 -2.37
C TRP A 696 18.93 26.76 -2.30
N HIS A 697 19.86 26.11 -1.62
CA HIS A 697 21.25 26.51 -1.52
C HIS A 697 22.15 25.47 -2.19
N LYS A 698 22.84 25.87 -3.27
CA LYS A 698 23.68 24.95 -4.07
C LYS A 698 24.75 24.20 -3.26
N ASP A 699 25.28 24.85 -2.22
CA ASP A 699 26.37 24.34 -1.38
C ASP A 699 25.84 23.56 -0.15
N GLY A 700 24.51 23.48 -0.02
CA GLY A 700 23.84 22.74 1.03
C GLY A 700 23.91 21.23 0.86
N THR A 701 23.33 20.53 1.83
CA THR A 701 23.16 19.07 1.78
C THR A 701 22.19 18.65 0.67
N VAL A 702 22.35 17.42 0.21
CA VAL A 702 21.52 16.80 -0.83
C VAL A 702 21.08 15.46 -0.28
N GLU A 703 19.81 15.12 -0.46
CA GLU A 703 19.25 13.82 -0.11
C GLU A 703 20.04 12.70 -0.80
N ALA A 704 20.22 11.56 -0.14
CA ALA A 704 21.08 10.48 -0.62
C ALA A 704 20.57 9.85 -1.94
N GLY A 705 19.28 9.94 -2.24
CA GLY A 705 18.66 9.56 -3.50
C GLY A 705 18.58 10.67 -4.55
N GLU A 706 19.29 11.78 -4.36
CA GLU A 706 19.19 12.97 -5.20
C GLU A 706 20.59 13.51 -5.62
N THR A 707 20.62 14.46 -6.57
CA THR A 707 21.84 15.11 -7.06
C THR A 707 21.63 16.61 -7.19
N ARG A 708 22.71 17.39 -7.05
CA ARG A 708 22.63 18.86 -7.25
C ARG A 708 22.22 19.19 -8.67
N THR A 709 22.71 18.41 -9.63
CA THR A 709 22.41 18.58 -11.04
C THR A 709 20.93 18.40 -11.33
N HIS A 710 20.31 17.33 -10.82
CA HIS A 710 18.88 17.10 -11.06
C HIS A 710 18.01 18.11 -10.31
N THR A 711 18.34 18.45 -9.06
CA THR A 711 17.65 19.53 -8.33
C THR A 711 17.69 20.86 -9.09
N LEU A 712 18.87 21.31 -9.54
CA LEU A 712 18.98 22.59 -10.26
C LEU A 712 18.26 22.55 -11.62
N PHE A 713 18.35 21.43 -12.34
CA PHE A 713 17.63 21.23 -13.59
C PHE A 713 16.11 21.28 -13.39
N TRP A 714 15.60 20.66 -12.32
CA TRP A 714 14.20 20.70 -11.93
C TRP A 714 13.72 22.13 -11.68
N LEU A 715 14.43 22.87 -10.82
CA LEU A 715 14.09 24.24 -10.45
C LEU A 715 14.07 25.17 -11.68
N TYR A 716 15.12 25.14 -12.51
CA TYR A 716 15.17 25.95 -13.73
C TYR A 716 14.13 25.55 -14.77
N SER A 717 13.80 24.26 -14.86
CA SER A 717 12.73 23.79 -15.76
C SER A 717 11.38 24.38 -15.38
N LEU A 718 11.06 24.44 -14.09
CA LEU A 718 9.83 25.03 -13.58
C LEU A 718 9.84 26.57 -13.66
N GLU A 719 10.98 27.24 -13.54
CA GLU A 719 11.08 28.66 -13.83
C GLU A 719 10.78 28.97 -15.31
N GLU A 720 11.24 28.14 -16.25
CA GLU A 720 11.00 28.33 -17.68
C GLU A 720 9.58 27.96 -18.12
N MET A 721 9.05 26.83 -17.62
CA MET A 721 7.77 26.27 -18.07
C MET A 721 6.57 26.70 -17.20
N GLY A 722 6.81 27.06 -15.95
CA GLY A 722 5.81 27.29 -14.91
C GLY A 722 5.40 26.03 -14.14
N PRO A 723 4.52 26.16 -13.13
CA PRO A 723 3.83 25.06 -12.45
C PRO A 723 3.13 24.08 -13.41
N PRO A 724 2.91 22.81 -13.02
CA PRO A 724 2.10 21.87 -13.80
C PRO A 724 0.65 22.36 -13.92
N ASP A 725 0.07 22.22 -15.12
CA ASP A 725 -1.35 22.48 -15.39
C ASP A 725 -2.09 21.14 -15.53
N LEU A 726 -2.52 20.60 -14.38
CA LEU A 726 -3.21 19.31 -14.30
C LEU A 726 -4.63 19.33 -14.87
N SER A 727 -5.15 20.49 -15.29
CA SER A 727 -6.49 20.61 -15.92
C SER A 727 -6.52 20.12 -17.37
N VAL A 728 -5.36 19.83 -17.97
CA VAL A 728 -5.23 19.44 -19.37
C VAL A 728 -4.92 17.95 -19.48
N THR A 729 -5.61 17.26 -20.38
CA THR A 729 -5.34 15.85 -20.73
C THR A 729 -4.89 15.72 -22.18
N ALA A 730 -4.40 14.55 -22.57
CA ALA A 730 -4.05 14.22 -23.95
C ALA A 730 -4.41 12.78 -24.31
N ASP A 731 -4.48 12.49 -25.60
CA ASP A 731 -4.74 11.16 -26.18
C ASP A 731 -3.49 10.25 -26.25
N THR A 732 -2.63 10.33 -25.23
CA THR A 732 -1.40 9.53 -25.06
C THR A 732 -1.16 9.31 -23.57
N PRO A 733 -0.52 8.21 -23.12
CA PRO A 733 -0.25 7.99 -21.71
C PRO A 733 0.97 8.76 -21.18
N LEU A 734 1.80 9.33 -22.04
CA LEU A 734 3.02 10.03 -21.61
C LEU A 734 3.00 11.47 -22.10
N TYR A 735 2.39 12.35 -21.31
CA TYR A 735 2.33 13.79 -21.53
C TYR A 735 2.45 14.56 -20.22
N SER A 736 2.80 15.84 -20.32
CA SER A 736 2.70 16.80 -19.22
C SER A 736 2.42 18.17 -19.78
N VAL A 737 1.70 18.99 -19.03
CA VAL A 737 1.45 20.38 -19.39
C VAL A 737 1.84 21.26 -18.23
N PHE A 738 2.50 22.36 -18.53
CA PHE A 738 2.91 23.38 -17.56
C PHE A 738 2.36 24.73 -18.01
N LYS A 739 2.15 25.64 -17.07
CA LYS A 739 1.63 26.98 -17.37
C LYS A 739 2.37 28.03 -16.56
N ASN A 740 3.06 28.92 -17.24
CA ASN A 740 3.80 30.00 -16.58
C ASN A 740 2.88 31.15 -16.12
N ALA A 741 3.44 32.08 -15.35
CA ALA A 741 2.73 33.23 -14.81
C ALA A 741 2.15 34.16 -15.90
N ALA A 742 2.71 34.16 -17.12
CA ALA A 742 2.17 34.88 -18.27
C ALA A 742 1.00 34.15 -18.96
N GLY A 743 0.62 32.96 -18.47
CA GLY A 743 -0.47 32.16 -19.00
C GLY A 743 -0.11 31.30 -20.22
N VAL A 744 1.17 31.28 -20.63
CA VAL A 744 1.66 30.47 -21.74
C VAL A 744 1.81 29.03 -21.27
N ARG A 745 1.23 28.09 -22.01
CA ARG A 745 1.36 26.66 -21.75
C ARG A 745 2.59 26.09 -22.42
N THR A 746 3.28 25.19 -21.76
CA THR A 746 4.26 24.30 -22.38
C THR A 746 3.68 22.89 -22.40
N TYR A 747 3.47 22.35 -23.59
CA TYR A 747 2.96 21.01 -23.82
C TYR A 747 4.13 20.07 -24.08
N LEU A 748 4.19 18.96 -23.35
CA LEU A 748 5.15 17.89 -23.52
C LEU A 748 4.41 16.59 -23.86
N ALA A 749 4.96 15.82 -24.80
CA ALA A 749 4.53 14.44 -25.02
C ALA A 749 5.73 13.58 -25.44
N TYR A 750 5.76 12.35 -24.95
CA TYR A 750 6.76 11.36 -25.30
C TYR A 750 6.16 10.25 -26.17
N ASN A 751 6.92 9.79 -27.14
CA ASN A 751 6.55 8.69 -28.01
C ASN A 751 7.59 7.57 -27.93
N GLY A 752 7.25 6.46 -27.29
CA GLY A 752 8.09 5.25 -27.23
C GLY A 752 7.94 4.32 -28.45
N LYS A 753 7.14 4.69 -29.46
CA LYS A 753 6.93 3.87 -30.66
C LYS A 753 8.01 4.17 -31.70
N SER A 754 8.19 3.22 -32.63
CA SER A 754 9.14 3.31 -33.75
C SER A 754 8.69 4.23 -34.89
N THR A 755 7.48 4.78 -34.82
CA THR A 755 6.93 5.70 -35.82
C THR A 755 6.40 6.97 -35.14
N PRO A 756 6.40 8.13 -35.81
CA PRO A 756 5.83 9.36 -35.26
C PRO A 756 4.35 9.19 -34.91
N ILE A 757 3.90 9.83 -33.83
CA ILE A 757 2.49 9.89 -33.43
C ILE A 757 1.97 11.32 -33.48
N ARG A 758 0.67 11.47 -33.64
CA ARG A 758 -0.05 12.74 -33.47
C ARG A 758 -0.73 12.71 -32.11
N VAL A 759 -0.46 13.71 -31.28
CA VAL A 759 -1.03 13.88 -29.93
C VAL A 759 -1.93 15.10 -29.92
N THR A 760 -3.16 14.92 -29.43
CA THR A 760 -4.19 15.94 -29.25
C THR A 760 -4.43 16.16 -27.76
N PHE A 761 -4.26 17.40 -27.32
CA PHE A 761 -4.56 17.82 -25.96
C PHE A 761 -6.01 18.30 -25.85
N SER A 762 -6.57 18.24 -24.64
CA SER A 762 -7.94 18.70 -24.35
C SER A 762 -8.16 20.20 -24.61
N THR A 763 -7.08 20.98 -24.73
CA THR A 763 -7.12 22.39 -25.16
C THR A 763 -7.30 22.57 -26.68
N GLY A 764 -7.30 21.48 -27.46
CA GLY A 764 -7.29 21.49 -28.92
C GLY A 764 -5.89 21.63 -29.54
N LYS A 765 -4.83 21.79 -28.72
CA LYS A 765 -3.45 21.77 -29.21
C LYS A 765 -3.13 20.41 -29.81
N VAL A 766 -2.48 20.40 -30.97
CA VAL A 766 -2.00 19.17 -31.60
C VAL A 766 -0.50 19.26 -31.86
N MET A 767 0.22 18.18 -31.60
CA MET A 767 1.64 18.04 -31.92
C MET A 767 1.94 16.71 -32.61
N VAL A 768 2.96 16.72 -33.47
CA VAL A 768 3.57 15.49 -34.00
C VAL A 768 4.79 15.19 -33.14
N VAL A 769 4.82 14.01 -32.54
CA VAL A 769 5.90 13.54 -31.66
C VAL A 769 6.70 12.49 -32.44
N PRO A 770 7.98 12.75 -32.78
CA PRO A 770 8.80 11.79 -33.51
C PRO A 770 8.98 10.48 -32.75
N ALA A 771 9.32 9.41 -33.46
CA ALA A 771 9.60 8.11 -32.86
C ALA A 771 10.69 8.19 -31.78
N ASN A 772 10.53 7.44 -30.69
CA ASN A 772 11.49 7.31 -29.59
C ASN A 772 12.00 8.65 -29.03
N SER A 773 11.12 9.64 -28.91
CA SER A 773 11.52 11.00 -28.55
C SER A 773 10.49 11.75 -27.69
N LEU A 774 10.98 12.76 -26.97
CA LEU A 774 10.17 13.78 -26.31
C LEU A 774 10.02 14.98 -27.26
N ALA A 775 8.80 15.48 -27.41
CA ALA A 775 8.51 16.75 -28.09
C ALA A 775 8.00 17.81 -27.11
N ARG A 776 8.33 19.07 -27.40
CA ARG A 776 7.89 20.27 -26.68
C ARG A 776 7.18 21.21 -27.65
N SER A 777 6.08 21.84 -27.20
CA SER A 777 5.43 22.94 -27.91
C SER A 777 4.90 23.98 -26.94
N LYS A 778 4.82 25.25 -27.36
CA LYS A 778 4.17 26.34 -26.61
C LYS A 778 2.77 26.61 -27.16
#